data_AF-A0A950KKC5-F1
#
_entry.id   AF-A0A950KKC5-F1
#
_cell.length_a   1.000
_cell.length_b   1.000
_cell.length_c   1.000
_cell.angle_alpha   90.00
_cell.angle_beta   90.00
_cell.angle_gamma   90.00
#
_symmetry.space_group_name_H-M   'P 1'
#
loop_
_entity.id
_entity.type
_entity.pdbx_description
1 polymer ?
#
loop_
_entity_poly.entity_id
_entity_poly.type
_entity_poly.pdbx_seq_one_letter_code
_entity_poly.pdbx_strand_id
1 'polypeptide(L)'
;MRTFNTPALRAPQVHLLSNGRYHVVITNAGGGYSRWRHLAVTRWREDAARDCWGTFIYLRDAATKEFWSAAYQPVLQPAERYEVSFARGSAAFRQHRGDLEVHTQICVSPEDDVELRRVTLTNHSRAARSIELTSYAEVVLAVPGADLAHPVFSNLFVQTEFVRPTPAILCTRRPRSEGETAPWLLHLMVGDHSAQDAISCETDRARFVGRGRTPASPAAMHDVSSALSNTAGSVLDPIVSLRRTFGLAPNETVRVDFVLGVTESRDTALALAENYLDARTGDRAFVLARNRDQVTESQLNATESELETYERLAGPLIYADPARRASPGVLLRNRQGQSALWRYGISGDLPIVLLRIDDPTKTGLVTQFIGAHAYWRMNGLAADLVILIGDVPASDPSLQDQLVQLIASGPEAEMRDKPGGIFVRGLAEIPEPDRVLLQSAARLVVTDEDGLPAERGEIPEGPDLSIPALTPVRTPSGGAPRPLVPRELIFPNGLGGFTPDGREYVITLEPDRVTPAPWVNVLANPGFGTVISEGGSAYTWAENSHEFRLTPWNNDPVTDAGGEAFYIRDEQSGEFWSPSPLPARGATTYVIRHGFGYSVFEHTENGIVSELTVYVAIDAPVKIAALKLRNVSGRPRRISITGYWEWVLGDLRQKNLLHVQTEVDPGTGALLARNYYSTDFSEWIAFIDADGPARTVTGNRNEFLGRNGTLSEPAALKRVHLSGQVGAGLDPCGAIQVSLDLPDGQELTTGFRLGAARGLKNAQSLIHRFRGVESGTAALEGVRRYWTQTL
;
A
#
# COMPACT_ATOMS: atom_id res chain seq x y z
N MET A 1 18.64 19.57 -8.59
CA MET A 1 18.05 19.49 -7.22
C MET A 1 16.55 19.67 -7.35
N ARG A 2 15.75 18.74 -6.82
CA ARG A 2 14.28 18.76 -6.94
C ARG A 2 13.66 19.17 -5.61
N THR A 3 12.75 20.15 -5.62
CA THR A 3 12.08 20.63 -4.40
C THR A 3 10.56 20.51 -4.53
N PHE A 4 9.90 20.09 -3.45
CA PHE A 4 8.45 19.94 -3.39
C PHE A 4 7.89 20.56 -2.11
N ASN A 5 6.77 21.27 -2.22
CA ASN A 5 6.13 21.93 -1.07
C ASN A 5 4.87 21.19 -0.59
N THR A 6 4.62 19.99 -1.10
CA THR A 6 3.45 19.17 -0.74
C THR A 6 3.78 17.68 -0.76
N PRO A 7 3.25 16.90 0.20
CA PRO A 7 3.34 15.45 0.17
C PRO A 7 2.30 14.80 -0.75
N ALA A 8 1.30 15.57 -1.21
CA ALA A 8 0.12 15.07 -1.90
C ALA A 8 0.18 15.26 -3.43
N LEU A 9 1.35 15.09 -4.03
CA LEU A 9 1.50 15.07 -5.49
C LEU A 9 0.77 13.87 -6.11
N ARG A 10 0.29 14.02 -7.36
CA ARG A 10 -0.50 13.01 -8.09
C ARG A 10 0.11 11.61 -8.06
N ALA A 11 1.43 11.53 -8.22
CA ALA A 11 2.21 10.32 -8.07
C ALA A 11 3.35 10.57 -7.08
N PRO A 12 3.80 9.56 -6.31
CA PRO A 12 4.95 9.69 -5.43
C PRO A 12 6.20 10.11 -6.23
N GLN A 13 6.83 11.22 -5.83
CA GLN A 13 8.13 11.58 -6.35
C GLN A 13 9.19 10.81 -5.60
N VAL A 14 9.97 10.02 -6.34
CA VAL A 14 10.97 9.10 -5.79
C VAL A 14 12.36 9.73 -5.83
N HIS A 15 13.16 9.43 -4.81
CA HIS A 15 14.60 9.65 -4.76
C HIS A 15 15.31 8.33 -4.45
N LEU A 16 16.41 8.07 -5.15
CA LEU A 16 17.23 6.86 -4.99
C LEU A 16 18.54 7.20 -4.28
N LEU A 17 18.84 6.49 -3.20
CA LEU A 17 20.10 6.62 -2.47
C LEU A 17 20.79 5.27 -2.42
N SER A 18 22.07 5.21 -2.78
CA SER A 18 22.77 3.93 -2.92
C SER A 18 24.28 4.07 -2.72
N ASN A 19 24.90 3.08 -2.08
CA ASN A 19 26.35 2.87 -2.13
C ASN A 19 26.76 1.75 -3.10
N GLY A 20 25.81 1.22 -3.87
CA GLY A 20 25.96 0.10 -4.81
C GLY A 20 25.63 -1.27 -4.21
N ARG A 21 25.57 -1.39 -2.87
CA ARG A 21 25.15 -2.60 -2.17
C ARG A 21 23.93 -2.35 -1.28
N TYR A 22 23.91 -1.24 -0.56
CA TYR A 22 22.77 -0.79 0.23
C TYR A 22 21.99 0.26 -0.59
N HIS A 23 20.67 0.10 -0.65
CA HIS A 23 19.79 0.90 -1.48
C HIS A 23 18.60 1.39 -0.65
N VAL A 24 18.27 2.68 -0.78
CA VAL A 24 17.11 3.32 -0.16
C VAL A 24 16.31 4.01 -1.24
N VAL A 25 15.01 3.74 -1.23
CA VAL A 25 14.02 4.52 -1.95
C VAL A 25 13.27 5.36 -0.93
N ILE A 26 13.12 6.65 -1.20
CA ILE A 26 12.32 7.56 -0.37
C ILE A 26 11.41 8.41 -1.26
N THR A 27 10.17 8.64 -0.84
CA THR A 27 9.20 9.47 -1.54
C THR A 27 9.11 10.87 -0.94
N ASN A 28 8.51 11.81 -1.68
CA ASN A 28 8.24 13.17 -1.19
C ASN A 28 7.26 13.20 0.01
N ALA A 29 6.59 12.11 0.35
CA ALA A 29 5.78 12.00 1.55
C ALA A 29 6.54 11.34 2.73
N GLY A 30 7.74 10.80 2.50
CA GLY A 30 8.54 10.08 3.49
C GLY A 30 8.27 8.57 3.55
N GLY A 31 7.48 8.02 2.61
CA GLY A 31 7.37 6.58 2.40
C GLY A 31 8.57 6.04 1.62
N GLY A 32 8.74 4.72 1.53
CA GLY A 32 9.86 4.10 0.83
C GLY A 32 10.29 2.75 1.40
N TYR A 33 11.50 2.33 1.08
CA TYR A 33 12.07 1.06 1.56
C TYR A 33 13.59 1.03 1.52
N SER A 34 14.15 0.05 2.22
CA SER A 34 15.58 -0.22 2.26
C SER A 34 15.89 -1.64 1.84
N ARG A 35 16.97 -1.82 1.07
CA ARG A 35 17.40 -3.10 0.51
C ARG A 35 18.91 -3.24 0.64
N TRP A 36 19.39 -4.45 0.95
CA TRP A 36 20.80 -4.78 0.97
C TRP A 36 21.07 -5.91 -0.01
N ARG A 37 21.84 -5.61 -1.05
CA ARG A 37 22.02 -6.42 -2.24
C ARG A 37 20.64 -6.78 -2.78
N HIS A 38 20.28 -8.07 -2.77
CA HIS A 38 18.99 -8.57 -3.25
C HIS A 38 17.95 -8.76 -2.12
N LEU A 39 18.32 -8.54 -0.86
CA LEU A 39 17.46 -8.78 0.31
C LEU A 39 16.73 -7.51 0.75
N ALA A 40 15.41 -7.61 0.96
CA ALA A 40 14.65 -6.56 1.62
C ALA A 40 15.12 -6.41 3.06
N VAL A 41 15.49 -5.18 3.46
CA VAL A 41 15.82 -4.84 4.85
C VAL A 41 14.53 -4.48 5.57
N THR A 42 13.73 -3.59 4.97
CA THR A 42 12.44 -3.17 5.48
C THR A 42 11.30 -3.65 4.60
N ARG A 43 10.13 -3.90 5.20
CA ARG A 43 8.93 -4.32 4.46
C ARG A 43 8.42 -3.20 3.55
N TRP A 44 8.03 -3.58 2.33
CA TRP A 44 7.43 -2.67 1.37
C TRP A 44 6.54 -3.38 0.37
N ARG A 45 5.48 -2.70 -0.04
CA ARG A 45 4.57 -3.12 -1.11
C ARG A 45 4.21 -1.91 -1.94
N GLU A 46 4.13 -2.07 -3.25
CA GLU A 46 3.71 -0.99 -4.14
C GLU A 46 2.28 -0.54 -3.82
N ASP A 47 2.14 0.73 -3.42
CA ASP A 47 0.86 1.39 -3.21
C ASP A 47 1.02 2.91 -3.40
N ALA A 48 0.82 3.39 -4.63
CA ALA A 48 0.98 4.80 -4.98
C ALA A 48 -0.09 5.69 -4.32
N ALA A 49 -1.31 5.17 -4.11
CA ALA A 49 -2.38 5.91 -3.47
C ALA A 49 -2.04 6.16 -2.00
N ARG A 50 -1.63 5.13 -1.25
CA ARG A 50 -1.39 5.23 0.20
C ARG A 50 0.01 5.68 0.58
N ASP A 51 1.05 5.19 -0.11
CA ASP A 51 2.47 5.45 0.15
C ASP A 51 2.89 5.26 1.63
N CYS A 52 2.30 4.26 2.28
CA CYS A 52 2.32 4.10 3.75
C CYS A 52 3.40 3.15 4.28
N TRP A 53 4.33 2.70 3.45
CA TRP A 53 5.45 1.82 3.83
C TRP A 53 6.72 2.62 4.02
N GLY A 54 7.58 2.23 4.97
CA GLY A 54 8.88 2.87 5.15
C GLY A 54 9.46 2.77 6.55
N THR A 55 10.53 3.53 6.76
CA THR A 55 11.17 3.75 8.06
C THR A 55 10.76 5.12 8.57
N PHE A 56 10.10 5.14 9.72
CA PHE A 56 9.43 6.32 10.25
C PHE A 56 10.09 6.81 11.54
N ILE A 57 9.97 8.11 11.80
CA ILE A 57 10.37 8.74 13.05
C ILE A 57 9.17 9.56 13.52
N TYR A 58 8.63 9.17 14.67
CA TYR A 58 7.56 9.88 15.38
C TYR A 58 8.17 10.90 16.33
N LEU A 59 7.48 12.02 16.46
CA LEU A 59 7.73 13.05 17.46
C LEU A 59 6.50 13.17 18.34
N ARG A 60 6.68 13.31 19.64
CA ARG A 60 5.59 13.61 20.58
C ARG A 60 6.03 14.67 21.57
N ASP A 61 5.20 15.68 21.75
CA ASP A 61 5.42 16.69 22.78
C ASP A 61 4.97 16.14 24.14
N ALA A 62 5.89 16.06 25.10
CA ALA A 62 5.61 15.45 26.39
C ALA A 62 4.59 16.27 27.22
N ALA A 63 4.44 17.58 26.96
CA ALA A 63 3.51 18.45 27.66
C ALA A 63 2.10 18.39 27.04
N THR A 64 1.98 18.50 25.72
CA THR A 64 0.65 18.51 25.05
C THR A 64 0.14 17.11 24.74
N LYS A 65 1.02 16.10 24.72
CA LYS A 65 0.78 14.72 24.27
C LYS A 65 0.44 14.59 22.79
N GLU A 66 0.46 15.67 22.03
CA GLU A 66 0.31 15.64 20.57
C GLU A 66 1.51 14.95 19.93
N PHE A 67 1.26 14.16 18.88
CA PHE A 67 2.31 13.48 18.13
C PHE A 67 2.11 13.63 16.63
N TRP A 68 3.22 13.60 15.90
CA TRP A 68 3.32 13.69 14.45
C TRP A 68 4.55 12.91 13.97
N SER A 69 4.82 12.94 12.67
CA SER A 69 5.99 12.29 12.06
C SER A 69 6.99 13.30 11.49
N ALA A 70 8.26 12.91 11.42
CA ALA A 70 9.36 13.75 10.92
C ALA A 70 9.22 14.06 9.41
N ALA A 71 8.53 13.19 8.68
CA ALA A 71 7.99 13.41 7.33
C ALA A 71 6.45 13.38 7.37
N TYR A 72 5.77 13.43 6.23
CA TYR A 72 4.30 13.41 6.21
C TYR A 72 3.72 12.04 6.61
N GLN A 73 4.33 10.97 6.10
CA GLN A 73 4.06 9.60 6.50
C GLN A 73 4.75 9.29 7.85
N PRO A 74 4.15 8.44 8.71
CA PRO A 74 2.91 7.70 8.49
C PRO A 74 1.69 8.37 9.12
N VAL A 75 1.85 9.48 9.86
CA VAL A 75 0.78 10.07 10.69
C VAL A 75 -0.23 10.88 9.85
N LEU A 76 0.15 11.31 8.65
CA LEU A 76 -0.70 12.02 7.68
C LEU A 76 -1.21 13.39 8.15
N GLN A 77 -0.59 13.95 9.19
CA GLN A 77 -0.94 15.27 9.68
C GLN A 77 -0.28 16.37 8.85
N PRO A 78 -1.05 17.36 8.37
CA PRO A 78 -0.47 18.53 7.72
C PRO A 78 0.44 19.30 8.69
N ALA A 79 1.45 19.97 8.12
CA ALA A 79 2.30 20.93 8.81
C ALA A 79 2.01 22.34 8.25
N GLU A 80 2.31 23.39 9.01
CA GLU A 80 2.12 24.78 8.56
C GLU A 80 2.99 25.10 7.33
N ARG A 81 4.21 24.54 7.34
CA ARG A 81 5.12 24.53 6.20
C ARG A 81 5.67 23.13 6.04
N TYR A 82 5.68 22.65 4.80
CA TYR A 82 6.27 21.38 4.41
C TYR A 82 7.13 21.61 3.17
N GLU A 83 8.40 21.21 3.25
CA GLU A 83 9.35 21.34 2.14
C GLU A 83 10.19 20.07 2.06
N VAL A 84 10.36 19.56 0.85
CA VAL A 84 11.21 18.40 0.56
C VAL A 84 12.23 18.81 -0.47
N SER A 85 13.48 18.45 -0.25
CA SER A 85 14.56 18.65 -1.20
C SER A 85 15.26 17.33 -1.48
N PHE A 86 15.28 16.92 -2.73
CA PHE A 86 16.08 15.82 -3.23
C PHE A 86 17.32 16.40 -3.90
N ALA A 87 18.44 16.19 -3.23
CA ALA A 87 19.75 16.64 -3.63
C ALA A 87 20.68 15.44 -3.80
N ARG A 88 21.84 15.69 -4.40
CA ARG A 88 22.85 14.65 -4.62
C ARG A 88 23.21 13.94 -3.30
N GLY A 89 23.12 12.61 -3.30
CA GLY A 89 23.40 11.75 -2.16
C GLY A 89 22.54 11.97 -0.91
N SER A 90 21.50 12.80 -0.97
CA SER A 90 20.65 13.04 0.21
C SER A 90 19.23 13.54 -0.09
N ALA A 91 18.28 13.08 0.72
CA ALA A 91 16.96 13.67 0.82
C ALA A 91 16.84 14.51 2.09
N ALA A 92 16.10 15.62 2.02
CA ALA A 92 15.80 16.46 3.17
C ALA A 92 14.30 16.77 3.26
N PHE A 93 13.77 16.78 4.48
CA PHE A 93 12.39 17.16 4.81
C PHE A 93 12.44 18.26 5.86
N ARG A 94 11.71 19.35 5.64
CA ARG A 94 11.58 20.43 6.62
C ARG A 94 10.12 20.66 6.94
N GLN A 95 9.80 20.68 8.22
CA GLN A 95 8.46 20.96 8.74
C GLN A 95 8.51 22.06 9.79
N HIS A 96 7.47 22.89 9.80
CA HIS A 96 7.19 23.83 10.91
C HIS A 96 5.85 23.47 11.55
N ARG A 97 5.85 23.38 12.89
CA ARG A 97 4.65 23.17 13.71
C ARG A 97 4.68 24.14 14.89
N GLY A 98 3.95 25.25 14.77
CA GLY A 98 4.13 26.41 15.64
C GLY A 98 5.60 26.82 15.68
N ASP A 99 6.14 26.97 16.90
CA ASP A 99 7.53 27.37 17.12
C ASP A 99 8.56 26.22 17.05
N LEU A 100 8.17 25.01 16.65
CA LEU A 100 9.12 23.89 16.51
C LEU A 100 9.42 23.65 15.02
N GLU A 101 10.69 23.77 14.65
CA GLU A 101 11.19 23.36 13.34
C GLU A 101 11.77 21.95 13.43
N VAL A 102 11.39 21.10 12.48
CA VAL A 102 11.89 19.73 12.35
C VAL A 102 12.54 19.61 10.97
N HIS A 103 13.84 19.32 10.95
CA HIS A 103 14.60 19.11 9.72
C HIS A 103 15.20 17.71 9.72
N THR A 104 14.75 16.87 8.79
CA THR A 104 15.23 15.49 8.63
C THR A 104 16.08 15.39 7.37
N GLN A 105 17.30 14.86 7.49
CA GLN A 105 18.19 14.56 6.35
C GLN A 105 18.48 13.07 6.29
N ILE A 106 18.52 12.52 5.08
CA ILE A 106 18.69 11.09 4.83
C ILE A 106 19.83 10.89 3.84
N CYS A 107 20.75 9.98 4.12
CA CYS A 107 21.79 9.55 3.18
C CYS A 107 22.12 8.05 3.36
N VAL A 108 22.85 7.49 2.39
CA VAL A 108 23.47 6.16 2.49
C VAL A 108 24.99 6.36 2.53
N SER A 109 25.66 5.73 3.49
CA SER A 109 27.11 5.82 3.64
C SER A 109 27.81 5.18 2.43
N PRO A 110 28.74 5.88 1.75
CA PRO A 110 29.53 5.27 0.68
C PRO A 110 30.53 4.22 1.17
N GLU A 111 30.89 4.24 2.46
CA GLU A 111 31.91 3.36 3.05
C GLU A 111 31.28 2.12 3.68
N ASP A 112 30.09 2.27 4.29
CA ASP A 112 29.40 1.24 5.04
C ASP A 112 28.00 0.96 4.48
N ASP A 113 27.50 -0.27 4.62
CA ASP A 113 26.15 -0.66 4.18
C ASP A 113 25.10 -0.20 5.20
N VAL A 114 24.98 1.14 5.31
CA VAL A 114 24.24 1.88 6.35
C VAL A 114 23.48 3.05 5.73
N GLU A 115 22.22 3.23 6.14
CA GLU A 115 21.50 4.49 5.99
C GLU A 115 21.49 5.29 7.29
N LEU A 116 21.54 6.62 7.15
CA LEU A 116 21.41 7.57 8.25
C LEU A 116 20.19 8.46 8.02
N ARG A 117 19.39 8.65 9.08
CA ARG A 117 18.30 9.61 9.15
C ARG A 117 18.57 10.56 10.31
N ARG A 118 19.04 11.76 9.98
CA ARG A 118 19.38 12.82 10.93
C ARG A 118 18.20 13.74 11.15
N VAL A 119 17.66 13.78 12.35
CA VAL A 119 16.61 14.71 12.77
C VAL A 119 17.22 15.84 13.57
N THR A 120 17.05 17.07 13.10
CA THR A 120 17.42 18.30 13.78
C THR A 120 16.15 18.99 14.24
N LEU A 121 16.04 19.23 15.54
CA LEU A 121 14.92 19.92 16.17
C LEU A 121 15.38 21.29 16.63
N THR A 122 14.67 22.36 16.27
CA THR A 122 14.95 23.72 16.74
C THR A 122 13.73 24.31 17.41
N ASN A 123 13.86 24.67 18.69
CA ASN A 123 12.80 25.30 19.46
C ASN A 123 12.88 26.82 19.35
N HIS A 124 12.08 27.42 18.49
CA HIS A 124 12.00 28.88 18.31
C HIS A 124 11.14 29.59 19.39
N SER A 125 10.58 28.84 20.34
CA SER A 125 9.74 29.41 21.40
C SER A 125 10.56 29.95 22.57
N ARG A 126 9.90 30.72 23.44
CA ARG A 126 10.48 31.21 24.71
C ARG A 126 10.37 30.21 25.87
N ALA A 127 9.69 29.09 25.66
CA ALA A 127 9.50 28.05 26.68
C ALA A 127 10.39 26.85 26.37
N ALA A 128 10.85 26.16 27.42
CA ALA A 128 11.50 24.88 27.25
C ALA A 128 10.47 23.84 26.76
N ARG A 129 10.89 22.96 25.86
CA ARG A 129 10.08 21.84 25.34
C ARG A 129 10.76 20.51 25.67
N SER A 130 9.96 19.46 25.79
CA SER A 130 10.45 18.09 25.93
C SER A 130 9.81 17.27 24.83
N ILE A 131 10.63 16.80 23.89
CA ILE A 131 10.19 16.10 22.68
C ILE A 131 10.69 14.67 22.71
N GLU A 132 9.77 13.72 22.67
CA GLU A 132 10.05 12.30 22.53
C GLU A 132 10.25 11.98 21.05
N LEU A 133 11.37 11.34 20.71
CA LEU A 133 11.60 10.78 19.37
C LEU A 133 11.48 9.26 19.44
N THR A 134 10.72 8.68 18.51
CA THR A 134 10.56 7.22 18.41
C THR A 134 10.73 6.75 16.97
N SER A 135 11.68 5.85 16.69
CA SER A 135 11.82 5.24 15.37
C SER A 135 10.87 4.07 15.16
N TYR A 136 10.66 3.67 13.91
CA TYR A 136 9.92 2.46 13.55
C TYR A 136 10.33 1.97 12.17
N ALA A 137 10.64 0.68 12.06
CA ALA A 137 10.73 -0.03 10.78
C ALA A 137 10.37 -1.51 10.94
N GLU A 138 9.68 -2.07 9.95
CA GLU A 138 9.31 -3.49 9.90
C GLU A 138 10.41 -4.31 9.23
N VAL A 139 10.97 -5.30 9.93
CA VAL A 139 12.18 -6.02 9.52
C VAL A 139 11.83 -7.24 8.67
N VAL A 140 12.58 -7.45 7.57
CA VAL A 140 12.38 -8.60 6.67
C VAL A 140 13.63 -9.51 6.60
N LEU A 141 14.76 -8.96 6.14
CA LEU A 141 16.05 -9.66 5.91
C LEU A 141 15.98 -10.86 4.97
N ALA A 142 15.05 -10.86 4.01
CA ALA A 142 14.82 -11.95 3.06
C ALA A 142 14.62 -11.40 1.64
N VAL A 143 14.63 -12.28 0.65
CA VAL A 143 14.22 -11.89 -0.71
C VAL A 143 12.76 -11.38 -0.68
N PRO A 144 12.43 -10.28 -1.39
CA PRO A 144 11.10 -9.67 -1.32
C PRO A 144 9.94 -10.65 -1.57
N GLY A 145 10.10 -11.57 -2.53
CA GLY A 145 9.09 -12.57 -2.85
C GLY A 145 8.74 -13.51 -1.69
N ALA A 146 9.69 -13.80 -0.79
CA ALA A 146 9.45 -14.66 0.36
C ALA A 146 8.60 -13.97 1.44
N ASP A 147 8.78 -12.66 1.66
CA ASP A 147 7.93 -11.87 2.56
C ASP A 147 6.52 -11.67 1.97
N LEU A 148 6.42 -11.41 0.67
CA LEU A 148 5.14 -11.25 -0.02
C LEU A 148 4.29 -12.53 0.00
N ALA A 149 4.90 -13.70 -0.17
CA ALA A 149 4.19 -14.97 -0.22
C ALA A 149 3.52 -15.33 1.12
N HIS A 150 4.24 -15.17 2.24
CA HIS A 150 3.69 -15.49 3.57
C HIS A 150 4.42 -14.72 4.70
N PRO A 151 4.03 -13.47 5.01
CA PRO A 151 4.77 -12.61 5.94
C PRO A 151 4.82 -13.19 7.37
N VAL A 152 3.70 -13.65 7.93
CA VAL A 152 3.65 -14.21 9.30
C VAL A 152 4.60 -15.40 9.47
N PHE A 153 4.73 -16.26 8.46
CA PHE A 153 5.64 -17.39 8.49
C PHE A 153 7.10 -16.94 8.32
N SER A 154 7.35 -15.98 7.42
CA SER A 154 8.69 -15.41 7.23
C SER A 154 9.22 -14.74 8.51
N ASN A 155 8.35 -14.07 9.25
CA ASN A 155 8.66 -13.39 10.50
C ASN A 155 9.17 -14.33 11.60
N LEU A 156 8.66 -15.58 11.67
CA LEU A 156 9.09 -16.56 12.68
C LEU A 156 10.59 -16.85 12.66
N PHE A 157 11.27 -16.59 11.54
CA PHE A 157 12.70 -16.82 11.40
C PHE A 157 13.55 -15.66 11.88
N VAL A 158 12.98 -14.46 12.10
CA VAL A 158 13.74 -13.30 12.57
C VAL A 158 13.89 -13.38 14.10
N GLN A 159 15.07 -13.05 14.58
CA GLN A 159 15.38 -12.90 16.00
C GLN A 159 15.91 -11.50 16.25
N THR A 160 15.53 -10.92 17.39
CA THR A 160 15.96 -9.57 17.79
C THR A 160 16.76 -9.63 19.09
N GLU A 161 17.69 -8.70 19.26
CA GLU A 161 18.50 -8.53 20.46
C GLU A 161 18.60 -7.03 20.76
N PHE A 162 18.45 -6.62 22.03
CA PHE A 162 18.74 -5.24 22.44
C PHE A 162 20.03 -5.19 23.26
N VAL A 163 21.08 -4.61 22.67
CA VAL A 163 22.41 -4.53 23.25
C VAL A 163 22.46 -3.30 24.14
N ARG A 164 22.67 -3.46 25.46
CA ARG A 164 22.63 -2.32 26.40
C ARG A 164 23.88 -1.42 26.42
N PRO A 165 25.12 -1.96 26.36
CA PRO A 165 26.33 -1.12 26.38
C PRO A 165 26.38 -0.11 25.23
N THR A 166 25.90 -0.54 24.07
CA THR A 166 25.71 0.26 22.87
C THR A 166 24.23 0.13 22.51
N PRO A 167 23.33 1.02 22.99
CA PRO A 167 21.87 0.88 22.92
C PRO A 167 21.38 0.78 21.47
N ALA A 168 21.44 -0.45 20.96
CA ALA A 168 21.21 -0.80 19.58
C ALA A 168 20.38 -2.08 19.53
N ILE A 169 19.48 -2.15 18.56
CA ILE A 169 18.74 -3.37 18.25
C ILE A 169 19.50 -4.09 17.15
N LEU A 170 19.83 -5.36 17.38
CA LEU A 170 20.33 -6.26 16.35
C LEU A 170 19.20 -7.18 15.89
N CYS A 171 19.16 -7.49 14.60
CA CYS A 171 18.27 -8.52 14.07
C CYS A 171 19.02 -9.48 13.15
N THR A 172 18.70 -10.76 13.21
CA THR A 172 19.20 -11.76 12.27
C THR A 172 18.10 -12.76 11.93
N ARG A 173 18.33 -13.57 10.90
CA ARG A 173 17.44 -14.69 10.56
C ARG A 173 18.08 -16.00 11.01
N ARG A 174 17.26 -16.91 11.50
CA ARG A 174 17.67 -18.30 11.77
C ARG A 174 17.99 -18.98 10.42
N PRO A 175 19.22 -19.50 10.24
CA PRO A 175 19.57 -20.28 9.06
C PRO A 175 18.60 -21.46 8.87
N ARG A 176 18.21 -21.74 7.63
CA ARG A 176 17.36 -22.88 7.26
C ARG A 176 18.18 -24.09 6.83
N SER A 177 19.47 -23.92 6.62
CA SER A 177 20.43 -24.99 6.26
C SER A 177 21.81 -24.68 6.84
N GLU A 178 22.66 -25.71 7.00
CA GLU A 178 23.99 -25.59 7.62
C GLU A 178 24.97 -24.66 6.87
N GLY A 179 24.70 -24.33 5.60
CA GLY A 179 25.53 -23.42 4.79
C GLY A 179 24.97 -22.00 4.61
N GLU A 180 23.80 -21.70 5.17
CA GLU A 180 23.17 -20.38 5.01
C GLU A 180 23.74 -19.39 6.04
N THR A 181 24.45 -18.37 5.57
CA THR A 181 24.90 -17.25 6.40
C THR A 181 23.85 -16.14 6.37
N ALA A 182 23.15 -15.95 7.49
CA ALA A 182 22.16 -14.91 7.62
C ALA A 182 22.81 -13.54 7.92
N PRO A 183 22.37 -12.45 7.26
CA PRO A 183 22.87 -11.12 7.57
C PRO A 183 22.44 -10.67 8.97
N TRP A 184 23.14 -9.65 9.47
CA TRP A 184 22.88 -8.98 10.72
C TRP A 184 22.50 -7.52 10.48
N LEU A 185 21.27 -7.18 10.80
CA LEU A 185 20.78 -5.80 10.86
C LEU A 185 21.19 -5.19 12.20
N LEU A 186 21.53 -3.90 12.16
CA LEU A 186 21.70 -3.07 13.34
C LEU A 186 20.84 -1.81 13.22
N HIS A 187 20.25 -1.37 14.32
CA HIS A 187 19.56 -0.10 14.43
C HIS A 187 19.99 0.62 15.71
N LEU A 188 20.49 1.85 15.60
CA LEU A 188 20.88 2.67 16.74
C LEU A 188 20.34 4.10 16.65
N MET A 189 20.26 4.75 17.80
CA MET A 189 19.92 6.16 17.97
C MET A 189 21.09 6.86 18.66
N VAL A 190 21.64 7.88 18.01
CA VAL A 190 22.77 8.68 18.49
C VAL A 190 22.27 10.11 18.62
N GLY A 191 22.36 10.71 19.79
CA GLY A 191 21.88 12.08 20.00
C GLY A 191 22.80 12.85 20.92
N ASP A 192 22.69 14.18 20.87
CA ASP A 192 23.43 15.09 21.74
C ASP A 192 23.20 14.81 23.24
N HIS A 193 24.04 15.42 24.08
CA HIS A 193 24.01 15.27 25.54
C HIS A 193 22.73 15.82 26.22
N SER A 194 21.80 16.42 25.49
CA SER A 194 20.53 17.01 25.99
C SER A 194 19.42 15.99 26.30
N ALA A 195 19.73 14.71 26.20
CA ALA A 195 18.78 13.65 26.47
C ALA A 195 18.44 13.51 27.96
N GLN A 196 17.15 13.29 28.25
CA GLN A 196 16.62 13.27 29.62
C GLN A 196 16.53 11.87 30.22
N ASP A 197 16.47 10.83 29.38
CA ASP A 197 16.24 9.44 29.77
C ASP A 197 17.16 8.44 29.03
N ALA A 198 17.11 7.19 29.48
CA ALA A 198 17.75 6.06 28.82
C ALA A 198 16.95 5.64 27.59
N ILE A 199 17.64 5.17 26.55
CA ILE A 199 16.99 4.62 25.36
C ILE A 199 16.20 3.37 25.74
N SER A 200 14.95 3.32 25.31
CA SER A 200 14.08 2.15 25.41
C SER A 200 13.77 1.59 24.02
N CYS A 201 13.43 0.30 23.93
CA CYS A 201 13.16 -0.36 22.66
C CYS A 201 11.82 -1.10 22.61
N GLU A 202 11.32 -1.31 21.40
CA GLU A 202 10.24 -2.25 21.10
C GLU A 202 10.62 -3.02 19.84
N THR A 203 10.54 -4.35 19.91
CA THR A 203 10.82 -5.22 18.75
C THR A 203 9.62 -6.04 18.31
N ASP A 204 8.49 -5.97 19.03
CA ASP A 204 7.24 -6.64 18.68
C ASP A 204 6.23 -5.63 18.11
N ARG A 205 5.86 -5.80 16.84
CA ARG A 205 4.92 -4.91 16.16
C ARG A 205 3.54 -4.92 16.81
N ALA A 206 3.10 -6.05 17.36
CA ALA A 206 1.80 -6.14 18.01
C ALA A 206 1.72 -5.25 19.25
N ARG A 207 2.83 -5.09 19.98
CA ARG A 207 2.94 -4.18 21.13
C ARG A 207 3.09 -2.73 20.70
N PHE A 208 3.90 -2.46 19.68
CA PHE A 208 4.11 -1.08 19.20
C PHE A 208 2.85 -0.49 18.55
N VAL A 209 2.32 -1.18 17.53
CA VAL A 209 1.16 -0.72 16.76
C VAL A 209 -0.11 -0.92 17.58
N GLY A 210 -0.27 -2.06 18.24
CA GLY A 210 -1.50 -2.42 18.94
C GLY A 210 -2.56 -3.01 18.00
N ARG A 211 -3.31 -4.00 18.50
CA ARG A 211 -4.37 -4.66 17.74
C ARG A 211 -5.42 -3.64 17.25
N GLY A 212 -5.77 -3.73 15.97
CA GLY A 212 -6.79 -2.91 15.30
C GLY A 212 -6.33 -1.49 14.99
N ARG A 213 -5.06 -1.16 15.24
CA ARG A 213 -4.46 0.14 14.94
C ARG A 213 -3.53 0.04 13.75
N THR A 214 -2.93 1.16 13.34
CA THR A 214 -2.01 1.23 12.21
C THR A 214 -0.78 2.08 12.57
N PRO A 215 0.29 2.05 11.76
CA PRO A 215 1.41 2.98 11.94
C PRO A 215 1.03 4.47 11.89
N ALA A 216 -0.15 4.83 11.37
CA ALA A 216 -0.62 6.22 11.40
C ALA A 216 -1.06 6.67 12.81
N SER A 217 -1.47 5.73 13.66
CA SER A 217 -1.88 6.00 15.05
C SER A 217 -1.56 4.80 15.95
N PRO A 218 -0.27 4.47 16.15
CA PRO A 218 0.13 3.26 16.87
C PRO A 218 -0.05 3.43 18.38
N ALA A 219 -0.35 2.34 19.10
CA ALA A 219 -0.57 2.33 20.54
C ALA A 219 0.58 2.98 21.32
N ALA A 220 1.83 2.76 20.88
CA ALA A 220 3.01 3.34 21.50
C ALA A 220 3.00 4.88 21.59
N MET A 221 2.29 5.60 20.71
CA MET A 221 2.19 7.08 20.78
C MET A 221 1.08 7.56 21.71
N HIS A 222 0.14 6.68 22.08
CA HIS A 222 -0.98 7.01 22.97
C HIS A 222 -0.69 6.63 24.43
N ASP A 223 0.21 5.67 24.67
CA ASP A 223 0.67 5.34 26.01
C ASP A 223 1.30 6.56 26.70
N VAL A 224 1.00 6.76 27.98
CA VAL A 224 1.53 7.87 28.80
C VAL A 224 2.93 7.53 29.34
N SER A 225 3.36 6.27 29.25
CA SER A 225 4.73 5.86 29.59
C SER A 225 5.76 6.54 28.68
N SER A 226 6.78 7.13 29.30
CA SER A 226 7.94 7.69 28.59
C SER A 226 8.83 6.60 27.98
N ALA A 227 8.80 5.37 28.51
CA ALA A 227 9.61 4.25 28.02
C ALA A 227 8.78 3.20 27.27
N LEU A 228 9.37 2.62 26.21
CA LEU A 228 8.90 1.40 25.56
C LEU A 228 9.15 0.16 26.45
N SER A 229 8.52 -0.96 26.10
CA SER A 229 8.49 -2.14 26.97
C SER A 229 9.80 -2.94 27.04
N ASN A 230 10.81 -2.58 26.24
CA ASN A 230 12.11 -3.25 26.13
C ASN A 230 12.01 -4.72 25.73
N THR A 231 11.07 -5.06 24.84
CA THR A 231 10.97 -6.39 24.25
C THR A 231 12.13 -6.66 23.30
N ALA A 232 12.71 -7.86 23.44
CA ALA A 232 13.70 -8.41 22.52
C ALA A 232 13.60 -9.93 22.52
N GLY A 233 14.10 -10.58 21.47
CA GLY A 233 14.19 -12.03 21.36
C GLY A 233 13.44 -12.57 20.14
N SER A 234 12.81 -13.74 20.31
CA SER A 234 11.98 -14.34 19.24
C SER A 234 10.57 -13.77 19.33
N VAL A 235 10.31 -12.73 18.55
CA VAL A 235 8.99 -12.07 18.42
C VAL A 235 8.24 -12.60 17.20
N LEU A 236 6.91 -12.50 17.19
CA LEU A 236 6.08 -13.01 16.08
C LEU A 236 6.02 -12.06 14.88
N ASP A 237 6.22 -10.76 15.10
CA ASP A 237 6.17 -9.73 14.07
C ASP A 237 7.27 -8.69 14.34
N PRO A 238 8.49 -8.87 13.78
CA PRO A 238 9.68 -8.14 14.16
C PRO A 238 9.69 -6.71 13.62
N ILE A 239 9.98 -5.78 14.52
CA ILE A 239 10.28 -4.37 14.20
C ILE A 239 11.58 -3.94 14.87
N VAL A 240 12.10 -2.79 14.44
CA VAL A 240 13.07 -2.02 15.21
C VAL A 240 12.45 -0.68 15.58
N SER A 241 12.38 -0.40 16.88
CA SER A 241 11.92 0.88 17.41
C SER A 241 12.73 1.27 18.63
N LEU A 242 13.29 2.47 18.61
CA LEU A 242 14.02 3.08 19.71
C LEU A 242 13.32 4.38 20.10
N ARG A 243 13.16 4.60 21.41
CA ARG A 243 12.58 5.83 21.97
C ARG A 243 13.54 6.51 22.94
N ARG A 244 13.59 7.84 22.86
CA ARG A 244 14.28 8.71 23.82
C ARG A 244 13.64 10.10 23.86
N THR A 245 13.75 10.75 25.01
CA THR A 245 13.24 12.09 25.28
C THR A 245 14.36 13.13 25.29
N PHE A 246 14.18 14.22 24.57
CA PHE A 246 15.14 15.32 24.46
C PHE A 246 14.57 16.61 25.03
N GLY A 247 15.32 17.28 25.90
CA GLY A 247 15.00 18.62 26.36
C GLY A 247 15.51 19.67 25.37
N LEU A 248 14.68 20.66 25.07
CA LEU A 248 15.05 21.81 24.24
C LEU A 248 14.74 23.10 25.00
N ALA A 249 15.77 23.80 25.47
CA ALA A 249 15.68 25.15 25.98
C ALA A 249 15.22 26.13 24.88
N PRO A 250 14.81 27.36 25.25
CA PRO A 250 14.47 28.40 24.28
C PRO A 250 15.61 28.67 23.29
N ASN A 251 15.31 28.65 21.99
CA ASN A 251 16.26 28.78 20.87
C ASN A 251 17.34 27.69 20.78
N GLU A 252 17.18 26.58 21.50
CA GLU A 252 18.10 25.44 21.41
C GLU A 252 17.81 24.58 20.18
N THR A 253 18.89 24.04 19.62
CA THR A 253 18.84 23.03 18.56
C THR A 253 19.45 21.74 19.06
N VAL A 254 18.76 20.62 18.85
CA VAL A 254 19.25 19.27 19.15
C VAL A 254 19.32 18.45 17.87
N ARG A 255 20.39 17.67 17.71
CA ARG A 255 20.58 16.75 16.60
C ARG A 255 20.56 15.29 17.06
N VAL A 256 19.82 14.46 16.34
CA VAL A 256 19.68 13.02 16.61
C VAL A 256 19.76 12.24 15.31
N ASP A 257 20.70 11.30 15.24
CA ASP A 257 20.91 10.38 14.13
C ASP A 257 20.30 9.02 14.44
N PHE A 258 19.44 8.56 13.52
CA PHE A 258 18.98 7.18 13.47
C PHE A 258 19.74 6.46 12.39
N VAL A 259 20.38 5.35 12.76
CA VAL A 259 21.24 4.59 11.86
C VAL A 259 20.62 3.21 11.69
N LEU A 260 20.50 2.76 10.45
CA LEU A 260 20.03 1.42 10.10
C LEU A 260 21.04 0.81 9.13
N GLY A 261 21.61 -0.33 9.49
CA GLY A 261 22.68 -0.96 8.71
C GLY A 261 22.54 -2.46 8.63
N VAL A 262 23.24 -3.06 7.67
CA VAL A 262 23.30 -4.52 7.51
C VAL A 262 24.74 -4.95 7.30
N THR A 263 25.14 -6.03 7.98
CA THR A 263 26.47 -6.63 7.88
C THR A 263 26.39 -8.15 7.75
N GLU A 264 27.52 -8.80 7.47
CA GLU A 264 27.59 -10.25 7.28
C GLU A 264 27.65 -11.03 8.60
N SER A 265 28.02 -10.39 9.72
CA SER A 265 28.18 -11.07 11.02
C SER A 265 27.77 -10.20 12.21
N ARG A 266 27.50 -10.84 13.35
CA ARG A 266 27.18 -10.13 14.60
C ARG A 266 28.33 -9.23 15.06
N ASP A 267 29.57 -9.72 14.98
CA ASP A 267 30.74 -8.97 15.46
C ASP A 267 30.98 -7.72 14.61
N THR A 268 30.81 -7.83 13.28
CA THR A 268 30.85 -6.65 12.39
C THR A 268 29.71 -5.68 12.67
N ALA A 269 28.50 -6.16 13.01
CA ALA A 269 27.40 -5.28 13.38
C ALA A 269 27.68 -4.50 14.67
N LEU A 270 28.28 -5.16 15.68
CA LEU A 270 28.66 -4.51 16.93
C LEU A 270 29.77 -3.46 16.73
N ALA A 271 30.83 -3.82 15.99
CA ALA A 271 31.91 -2.88 15.69
C ALA A 271 31.39 -1.66 14.90
N LEU A 272 30.47 -1.89 13.96
CA LEU A 272 29.85 -0.81 13.20
C LEU A 272 28.96 0.08 14.08
N ALA A 273 28.19 -0.52 14.99
CA ALA A 273 27.39 0.25 15.96
C ALA A 273 28.28 1.11 16.87
N GLU A 274 29.40 0.58 17.36
CA GLU A 274 30.37 1.34 18.16
C GLU A 274 31.00 2.51 17.38
N ASN A 275 31.36 2.30 16.11
CA ASN A 275 31.91 3.35 15.26
C ASN A 275 30.93 4.50 15.02
N TYR A 276 29.64 4.18 14.84
CA TYR A 276 28.60 5.18 14.58
C TYR A 276 28.12 5.91 15.84
N LEU A 277 28.52 5.50 17.05
CA LEU A 277 28.30 6.30 18.27
C LEU A 277 29.06 7.64 18.23
N ASP A 278 30.17 7.72 17.49
CA ASP A 278 30.87 8.97 17.24
C ASP A 278 30.13 9.79 16.17
N ALA A 279 29.58 10.94 16.57
CA ALA A 279 28.85 11.85 15.69
C ALA A 279 29.65 12.26 14.44
N ARG A 280 30.99 12.27 14.50
CA ARG A 280 31.87 12.57 13.36
C ARG A 280 31.75 11.54 12.24
N THR A 281 31.45 10.28 12.57
CA THR A 281 31.20 9.22 11.59
C THR A 281 29.95 9.53 10.77
N GLY A 282 28.86 9.96 11.43
CA GLY A 282 27.64 10.40 10.76
C GLY A 282 27.87 11.64 9.88
N ASP A 283 28.61 12.64 10.38
CA ASP A 283 28.96 13.83 9.59
C ASP A 283 29.76 13.49 8.33
N ARG A 284 30.75 12.59 8.47
CA ARG A 284 31.56 12.08 7.36
C ARG A 284 30.68 11.39 6.31
N ALA A 285 29.72 10.56 6.73
CA ALA A 285 28.82 9.86 5.80
C ALA A 285 28.05 10.84 4.90
N PHE A 286 27.47 11.92 5.47
CA PHE A 286 26.78 12.95 4.67
C PHE A 286 27.71 13.70 3.72
N VAL A 287 28.96 13.98 4.12
CA VAL A 287 29.94 14.63 3.25
C VAL A 287 30.30 13.72 2.07
N LEU A 288 30.59 12.45 2.34
CA LEU A 288 30.99 11.49 1.31
C LEU A 288 29.84 11.13 0.37
N ALA A 289 28.61 11.00 0.89
CA ALA A 289 27.44 10.69 0.07
C ALA A 289 27.25 11.72 -1.06
N ARG A 290 27.47 13.01 -0.78
CA ARG A 290 27.41 14.09 -1.78
C ARG A 290 28.50 13.97 -2.86
N ASN A 291 29.68 13.45 -2.51
CA ASN A 291 30.80 13.31 -3.45
C ASN A 291 30.66 12.09 -4.36
N ARG A 292 29.97 11.03 -3.90
CA ARG A 292 29.78 9.78 -4.67
C ARG A 292 29.09 10.02 -6.01
N ASP A 293 28.12 10.92 -6.07
CA ASP A 293 27.37 11.17 -7.31
C ASP A 293 28.24 11.74 -8.44
N GLN A 294 29.33 12.44 -8.12
CA GLN A 294 30.32 12.87 -9.14
C GLN A 294 31.03 11.69 -9.80
N VAL A 295 31.25 10.61 -9.03
CA VAL A 295 31.80 9.36 -9.57
C VAL A 295 30.80 8.70 -10.50
N THR A 296 29.51 8.71 -10.15
CA THR A 296 28.43 8.20 -11.01
C THR A 296 28.32 8.99 -12.32
N GLU A 297 28.37 10.33 -12.28
CA GLU A 297 28.40 11.19 -13.49
C GLU A 297 29.57 10.80 -14.41
N SER A 298 30.76 10.64 -13.83
CA SER A 298 31.96 10.29 -14.57
C SER A 298 31.89 8.88 -15.17
N GLN A 299 31.30 7.91 -14.44
CA GLN A 299 31.15 6.52 -14.89
C GLN A 299 30.13 6.38 -16.03
N LEU A 300 29.03 7.15 -15.97
CA LEU A 300 27.97 7.12 -16.98
C LEU A 300 28.22 8.09 -18.15
N ASN A 301 29.23 8.96 -18.03
CA ASN A 301 29.48 10.07 -18.96
C ASN A 301 28.21 10.90 -19.22
N ALA A 302 27.45 11.15 -18.16
CA ALA A 302 26.16 11.82 -18.18
C ALA A 302 26.24 13.18 -17.45
N THR A 303 25.50 14.15 -17.96
CA THR A 303 25.34 15.47 -17.33
C THR A 303 24.44 15.39 -16.09
N GLU A 304 24.51 16.41 -15.23
CA GLU A 304 23.61 16.52 -14.07
C GLU A 304 22.13 16.49 -14.46
N SER A 305 21.77 17.18 -15.55
CA SER A 305 20.40 17.24 -16.06
C SER A 305 19.90 15.87 -16.51
N GLU A 306 20.78 15.06 -17.11
CA GLU A 306 20.47 13.68 -17.50
C GLU A 306 20.27 12.80 -16.28
N LEU A 307 21.13 12.86 -15.27
CA LEU A 307 20.95 12.08 -14.04
C LEU A 307 19.66 12.45 -13.30
N GLU A 308 19.32 13.74 -13.22
CA GLU A 308 18.04 14.17 -12.65
C GLU A 308 16.85 13.60 -13.44
N THR A 309 16.98 13.51 -14.76
CA THR A 309 15.97 12.88 -15.62
C THR A 309 15.88 11.37 -15.39
N TYR A 310 17.01 10.67 -15.32
CA TYR A 310 17.05 9.23 -15.05
C TYR A 310 16.39 8.92 -13.71
N GLU A 311 16.63 9.75 -12.70
CA GLU A 311 16.00 9.62 -11.41
C GLU A 311 14.48 9.87 -11.45
N ARG A 312 14.02 10.90 -12.18
CA ARG A 312 12.57 11.13 -12.37
C ARG A 312 11.88 9.93 -13.03
N LEU A 313 12.56 9.26 -13.97
CA LEU A 313 12.04 8.08 -14.65
C LEU A 313 12.02 6.82 -13.78
N ALA A 314 12.71 6.81 -12.63
CA ALA A 314 12.63 5.69 -11.68
C ALA A 314 11.26 5.60 -10.98
N GLY A 315 10.59 6.74 -10.78
CA GLY A 315 9.28 6.81 -10.10
C GLY A 315 8.24 5.86 -10.69
N PRO A 316 7.93 5.96 -12.00
CA PRO A 316 6.98 5.08 -12.70
C PRO A 316 7.33 3.59 -12.66
N LEU A 317 8.62 3.25 -12.50
CA LEU A 317 9.07 1.86 -12.40
C LEU A 317 8.76 1.24 -11.04
N ILE A 318 8.78 2.06 -9.99
CA ILE A 318 8.48 1.64 -8.61
C ILE A 318 6.98 1.75 -8.31
N TYR A 319 6.37 2.86 -8.74
CA TYR A 319 4.95 3.16 -8.56
C TYR A 319 4.31 3.35 -9.93
N ALA A 320 3.38 2.49 -10.30
CA ALA A 320 2.68 2.57 -11.58
C ALA A 320 2.03 3.94 -11.76
N ASP A 321 2.42 4.65 -12.82
CA ASP A 321 1.87 5.94 -13.20
C ASP A 321 1.08 5.80 -14.51
N PRO A 322 -0.27 5.92 -14.48
CA PRO A 322 -1.10 5.86 -15.67
C PRO A 322 -0.67 6.84 -16.76
N ALA A 323 -0.07 7.98 -16.38
CA ALA A 323 0.35 9.03 -17.32
C ALA A 323 1.63 8.67 -18.10
N ARG A 324 2.33 7.60 -17.72
CA ARG A 324 3.58 7.14 -18.36
C ARG A 324 3.42 5.84 -19.15
N ARG A 325 2.23 5.23 -19.09
CA ARG A 325 1.89 4.00 -19.79
C ARG A 325 1.25 4.30 -21.15
N ALA A 326 1.03 3.25 -21.94
CA ALA A 326 0.24 3.35 -23.15
C ALA A 326 -1.17 3.88 -22.85
N SER A 327 -1.79 4.52 -23.85
CA SER A 327 -3.12 5.12 -23.68
C SER A 327 -4.17 4.08 -23.28
N PRO A 328 -5.22 4.47 -22.52
CA PRO A 328 -6.25 3.53 -22.08
C PRO A 328 -6.88 2.71 -23.22
N GLY A 329 -7.01 3.31 -24.41
CA GLY A 329 -7.51 2.62 -25.61
C GLY A 329 -6.61 1.48 -26.09
N VAL A 330 -5.29 1.61 -25.98
CA VAL A 330 -4.34 0.52 -26.28
C VAL A 330 -4.44 -0.57 -25.20
N LEU A 331 -4.41 -0.17 -23.93
CA LEU A 331 -4.45 -1.11 -22.80
C LEU A 331 -5.70 -2.00 -22.84
N LEU A 332 -6.87 -1.41 -23.15
CA LEU A 332 -8.15 -2.13 -23.28
C LEU A 332 -8.18 -3.16 -24.42
N ARG A 333 -7.27 -3.08 -25.39
CA ARG A 333 -7.20 -4.03 -26.51
C ARG A 333 -6.41 -5.29 -26.17
N ASN A 334 -5.63 -5.30 -25.07
CA ASN A 334 -4.85 -6.48 -24.72
C ASN A 334 -5.74 -7.70 -24.45
N ARG A 335 -5.40 -8.83 -25.07
CA ARG A 335 -6.02 -10.14 -24.85
C ARG A 335 -4.99 -11.24 -24.62
N GLN A 336 -3.71 -10.88 -24.42
CA GLN A 336 -2.59 -11.81 -24.25
C GLN A 336 -2.14 -11.88 -22.79
N GLY A 337 -1.64 -13.06 -22.41
CA GLY A 337 -1.07 -13.38 -21.10
C GLY A 337 0.44 -13.11 -21.01
N GLN A 338 1.01 -13.15 -19.80
CA GLN A 338 2.46 -13.01 -19.56
C GLN A 338 3.31 -13.94 -20.42
N SER A 339 2.90 -15.20 -20.58
CA SER A 339 3.67 -16.22 -21.31
C SER A 339 3.91 -15.89 -22.78
N ALA A 340 3.10 -15.00 -23.38
CA ALA A 340 3.33 -14.54 -24.74
C ALA A 340 4.59 -13.65 -24.87
N LEU A 341 5.10 -13.07 -23.78
CA LEU A 341 6.36 -12.33 -23.75
C LEU A 341 7.59 -13.23 -23.90
N TRP A 342 7.51 -14.50 -23.46
CA TRP A 342 8.66 -15.41 -23.36
C TRP A 342 9.29 -15.74 -24.71
N ARG A 343 8.50 -15.72 -25.81
CA ARG A 343 9.02 -15.90 -27.17
C ARG A 343 10.03 -14.82 -27.57
N TYR A 344 10.01 -13.68 -26.88
CA TYR A 344 10.94 -12.56 -27.06
C TYR A 344 12.04 -12.55 -25.99
N GLY A 345 12.15 -13.58 -25.14
CA GLY A 345 13.13 -13.66 -24.05
C GLY A 345 12.81 -12.77 -22.85
N ILE A 346 11.64 -12.13 -22.83
CA ILE A 346 11.22 -11.19 -21.77
C ILE A 346 10.37 -11.95 -20.76
N SER A 347 10.73 -11.90 -19.48
CA SER A 347 10.03 -12.64 -18.41
C SER A 347 8.64 -12.05 -18.10
N GLY A 348 8.55 -10.72 -18.04
CA GLY A 348 7.39 -10.00 -17.51
C GLY A 348 7.36 -9.85 -15.99
N ASP A 349 8.38 -10.30 -15.26
CA ASP A 349 8.45 -10.23 -13.79
C ASP A 349 9.05 -8.92 -13.26
N LEU A 350 9.86 -8.25 -14.09
CA LEU A 350 10.46 -6.95 -13.78
C LEU A 350 9.72 -5.82 -14.49
N PRO A 351 9.78 -4.58 -13.97
CA PRO A 351 9.30 -3.40 -14.68
C PRO A 351 9.83 -3.32 -16.11
N ILE A 352 8.94 -3.17 -17.10
CA ILE A 352 9.34 -3.01 -18.51
C ILE A 352 9.32 -1.52 -18.87
N VAL A 353 10.42 -1.05 -19.46
CA VAL A 353 10.52 0.22 -20.19
C VAL A 353 10.48 -0.09 -21.68
N LEU A 354 9.53 0.48 -22.39
CA LEU A 354 9.36 0.29 -23.83
C LEU A 354 9.75 1.56 -24.58
N LEU A 355 10.85 1.50 -25.32
CA LEU A 355 11.32 2.56 -26.19
C LEU A 355 11.09 2.17 -27.65
N ARG A 356 10.32 2.97 -28.40
CA ARG A 356 10.13 2.80 -29.84
C ARG A 356 10.95 3.85 -30.59
N ILE A 357 11.74 3.39 -31.55
CA ILE A 357 12.55 4.23 -32.45
C ILE A 357 12.16 3.91 -33.88
N ASP A 358 11.58 4.89 -34.58
CA ASP A 358 11.24 4.81 -36.00
C ASP A 358 12.26 5.57 -36.86
N ASP A 359 12.87 6.63 -36.34
CA ASP A 359 13.87 7.47 -37.01
C ASP A 359 15.32 7.07 -36.62
N PRO A 360 16.15 6.58 -37.57
CA PRO A 360 17.54 6.18 -37.31
C PRO A 360 18.44 7.34 -36.86
N THR A 361 18.04 8.60 -37.05
CA THR A 361 18.81 9.76 -36.57
C THR A 361 18.66 9.99 -35.06
N LYS A 362 17.70 9.31 -34.41
CA LYS A 362 17.37 9.48 -32.98
C LYS A 362 18.10 8.52 -32.05
N THR A 363 19.24 7.98 -32.49
CA THR A 363 20.10 7.08 -31.67
C THR A 363 20.57 7.72 -30.35
N GLY A 364 20.64 9.06 -30.27
CA GLY A 364 20.93 9.77 -29.02
C GLY A 364 19.94 9.45 -27.89
N LEU A 365 18.65 9.26 -28.20
CA LEU A 365 17.65 8.86 -27.22
C LEU A 365 17.91 7.46 -26.69
N VAL A 366 18.35 6.54 -27.55
CA VAL A 366 18.72 5.18 -27.13
C VAL A 366 19.90 5.21 -26.16
N THR A 367 20.94 6.00 -26.47
CA THR A 367 22.08 6.21 -25.56
C THR A 367 21.62 6.71 -24.19
N GLN A 368 20.67 7.65 -24.15
CA GLN A 368 20.12 8.17 -22.90
C GLN A 368 19.37 7.11 -22.10
N PHE A 369 18.58 6.25 -22.74
CA PHE A 369 17.88 5.16 -22.05
C PHE A 369 18.82 4.04 -21.57
N ILE A 370 19.90 3.76 -22.30
CA ILE A 370 20.97 2.87 -21.83
C ILE A 370 21.63 3.47 -20.58
N GLY A 371 21.91 4.78 -20.58
CA GLY A 371 22.41 5.51 -19.42
C GLY A 371 21.46 5.47 -18.22
N ALA A 372 20.16 5.67 -18.46
CA ALA A 372 19.12 5.59 -17.44
C ALA A 372 19.02 4.18 -16.83
N HIS A 373 19.06 3.15 -17.67
CA HIS A 373 19.04 1.74 -17.26
C HIS A 373 20.24 1.39 -16.38
N ALA A 374 21.45 1.80 -16.79
CA ALA A 374 22.66 1.64 -15.99
C ALA A 374 22.56 2.38 -14.64
N TYR A 375 22.05 3.62 -14.65
CA TYR A 375 21.82 4.41 -13.44
C TYR A 375 20.87 3.71 -12.45
N TRP A 376 19.74 3.18 -12.92
CA TRP A 376 18.80 2.43 -12.07
C TRP A 376 19.45 1.20 -11.47
N ARG A 377 20.21 0.43 -12.27
CA ARG A 377 20.90 -0.78 -11.82
C ARG A 377 21.94 -0.48 -10.74
N MET A 378 22.74 0.59 -10.90
CA MET A 378 23.68 1.08 -9.88
C MET A 378 22.98 1.50 -8.57
N ASN A 379 21.72 1.89 -8.66
CA ASN A 379 20.87 2.26 -7.54
C ASN A 379 19.94 1.13 -7.06
N GLY A 380 20.16 -0.11 -7.54
CA GLY A 380 19.45 -1.30 -7.06
C GLY A 380 18.05 -1.49 -7.63
N LEU A 381 17.67 -0.72 -8.65
CA LEU A 381 16.41 -0.81 -9.37
C LEU A 381 16.62 -1.58 -10.68
N ALA A 382 16.12 -2.82 -10.73
CA ALA A 382 16.16 -3.66 -11.93
C ALA A 382 14.93 -3.41 -12.81
N ALA A 383 15.15 -3.26 -14.12
CA ALA A 383 14.11 -3.10 -15.13
C ALA A 383 14.55 -3.71 -16.47
N ASP A 384 13.60 -4.21 -17.25
CA ASP A 384 13.82 -4.67 -18.62
C ASP A 384 13.65 -3.47 -19.57
N LEU A 385 14.71 -3.10 -20.29
CA LEU A 385 14.66 -2.08 -21.34
C LEU A 385 14.42 -2.76 -22.70
N VAL A 386 13.22 -2.59 -23.24
CA VAL A 386 12.81 -3.14 -24.54
C VAL A 386 12.83 -2.04 -25.58
N ILE A 387 13.70 -2.18 -26.58
CA ILE A 387 13.85 -1.25 -27.70
C ILE A 387 13.21 -1.88 -28.93
N LEU A 388 12.15 -1.24 -29.43
CA LEU A 388 11.47 -1.62 -30.66
C LEU A 388 11.94 -0.73 -31.80
N ILE A 389 12.45 -1.34 -32.85
CA ILE A 389 12.88 -0.66 -34.07
C ILE A 389 11.70 -0.68 -35.06
N GLY A 390 11.21 0.50 -35.46
CA GLY A 390 10.12 0.67 -36.42
C GLY A 390 10.38 0.05 -37.79
N ASP A 391 9.39 0.15 -38.68
CA ASP A 391 9.52 -0.30 -40.08
C ASP A 391 10.46 0.65 -40.86
N VAL A 392 11.76 0.51 -40.62
CA VAL A 392 12.79 1.05 -41.50
C VAL A 392 12.72 0.24 -42.81
N PRO A 393 12.69 0.87 -44.00
CA PRO A 393 12.67 0.13 -45.27
C PRO A 393 13.78 -0.92 -45.29
N ALA A 394 13.45 -2.15 -45.74
CA ALA A 394 14.34 -3.33 -45.76
C ALA A 394 15.69 -3.17 -46.48
N SER A 395 16.00 -1.98 -47.01
CA SER A 395 17.26 -1.59 -47.61
C SER A 395 18.33 -1.12 -46.62
N ASP A 396 18.06 -1.02 -45.31
CA ASP A 396 19.07 -0.58 -44.34
C ASP A 396 19.16 -1.47 -43.07
N PRO A 397 19.90 -2.60 -43.12
CA PRO A 397 20.26 -3.39 -41.95
C PRO A 397 21.15 -2.66 -40.91
N SER A 398 21.48 -1.38 -41.10
CA SER A 398 22.45 -0.70 -40.24
C SER A 398 21.95 -0.28 -38.85
N LEU A 399 20.68 0.07 -38.64
CA LEU A 399 20.25 0.61 -37.34
C LEU A 399 20.27 -0.45 -36.23
N GLN A 400 19.74 -1.65 -36.50
CA GLN A 400 19.76 -2.73 -35.51
C GLN A 400 21.19 -3.13 -35.16
N ASP A 401 22.07 -3.27 -36.15
CA ASP A 401 23.48 -3.59 -35.94
C ASP A 401 24.21 -2.46 -35.21
N GLN A 402 23.93 -1.18 -35.52
CA GLN A 402 24.46 -0.02 -34.81
C GLN A 402 24.05 -0.01 -33.33
N LEU A 403 22.77 -0.27 -33.03
CA LEU A 403 22.29 -0.33 -31.65
C LEU A 403 22.88 -1.51 -30.89
N VAL A 404 23.01 -2.67 -31.55
CA VAL A 404 23.70 -3.84 -30.97
C VAL A 404 25.17 -3.52 -30.68
N GLN A 405 25.87 -2.85 -31.59
CA GLN A 405 27.26 -2.41 -31.36
C GLN A 405 27.36 -1.37 -30.24
N LEU A 406 26.42 -0.42 -30.18
CA LEU A 406 26.34 0.58 -29.11
C LEU A 406 26.23 -0.10 -27.75
N ILE A 407 25.30 -1.06 -27.60
CA ILE A 407 25.12 -1.83 -26.36
C ILE A 407 26.38 -2.65 -26.04
N ALA A 408 26.95 -3.34 -27.04
CA ALA A 408 28.14 -4.16 -26.85
C ALA A 408 29.39 -3.35 -26.45
N SER A 409 29.45 -2.07 -26.82
CA SER A 409 30.53 -1.15 -26.44
C SER A 409 30.31 -0.44 -25.09
N GLY A 410 29.10 -0.55 -24.52
CA GLY A 410 28.70 0.15 -23.31
C GLY A 410 28.89 -0.66 -22.02
N PRO A 411 28.68 -0.03 -20.85
CA PRO A 411 28.79 -0.69 -19.54
C PRO A 411 27.74 -1.80 -19.30
N GLU A 412 26.71 -1.88 -20.15
CA GLU A 412 25.61 -2.85 -20.09
C GLU A 412 25.76 -4.01 -21.09
N ALA A 413 26.92 -4.19 -21.73
CA ALA A 413 27.13 -5.21 -22.77
C ALA A 413 26.75 -6.63 -22.32
N GLU A 414 27.05 -6.99 -21.06
CA GLU A 414 26.71 -8.29 -20.49
C GLU A 414 25.23 -8.47 -20.18
N MET A 415 24.44 -7.39 -20.16
CA MET A 415 23.02 -7.37 -19.80
C MET A 415 22.10 -7.55 -21.02
N ARG A 416 22.65 -7.78 -22.21
CA ARG A 416 21.85 -8.08 -23.39
C ARG A 416 21.08 -9.39 -23.23
N ASP A 417 19.78 -9.36 -23.52
CA ASP A 417 18.88 -10.52 -23.55
C ASP A 417 18.90 -11.34 -22.24
N LYS A 418 19.12 -10.67 -21.09
CA LYS A 418 19.05 -11.24 -19.74
C LYS A 418 17.96 -10.55 -18.92
N PRO A 419 17.40 -11.21 -17.89
CA PRO A 419 16.48 -10.56 -16.96
C PRO A 419 17.09 -9.31 -16.31
N GLY A 420 16.34 -8.21 -16.32
CA GLY A 420 16.77 -6.88 -15.87
C GLY A 420 17.68 -6.19 -16.88
N GLY A 421 17.66 -6.63 -18.14
CA GLY A 421 18.62 -6.27 -19.18
C GLY A 421 18.01 -5.51 -20.35
N ILE A 422 18.72 -5.51 -21.48
CA ILE A 422 18.34 -4.78 -22.69
C ILE A 422 17.95 -5.76 -23.79
N PHE A 423 16.78 -5.53 -24.39
CA PHE A 423 16.19 -6.35 -25.45
C PHE A 423 15.93 -5.49 -26.69
N VAL A 424 16.57 -5.81 -27.81
CA VAL A 424 16.38 -5.10 -29.09
C VAL A 424 15.59 -5.99 -30.04
N ARG A 425 14.44 -5.52 -30.54
CA ARG A 425 13.54 -6.30 -31.42
C ARG A 425 13.05 -5.46 -32.60
N GLY A 426 12.92 -6.07 -33.78
CA GLY A 426 12.31 -5.43 -34.95
C GLY A 426 10.78 -5.43 -34.84
N LEU A 427 10.15 -4.28 -35.06
CA LEU A 427 8.70 -4.13 -34.96
C LEU A 427 7.98 -5.03 -35.98
N ALA A 428 8.52 -5.14 -37.21
CA ALA A 428 8.02 -6.00 -38.28
C ALA A 428 7.87 -7.48 -37.86
N GLU A 429 8.71 -7.95 -36.94
CA GLU A 429 8.76 -9.35 -36.48
C GLU A 429 7.72 -9.65 -35.39
N ILE A 430 7.11 -8.61 -34.81
CA ILE A 430 6.17 -8.72 -33.69
C ILE A 430 4.75 -8.55 -34.23
N PRO A 431 3.87 -9.56 -34.12
CA PRO A 431 2.46 -9.43 -34.47
C PRO A 431 1.73 -8.37 -33.65
N GLU A 432 0.69 -7.76 -34.20
CA GLU A 432 -0.05 -6.67 -33.53
C GLU A 432 -0.55 -7.00 -32.10
N PRO A 433 -1.11 -8.20 -31.82
CA PRO A 433 -1.51 -8.55 -30.46
C PRO A 433 -0.36 -8.52 -29.45
N ASP A 434 0.84 -8.91 -29.88
CA ASP A 434 2.05 -8.94 -29.03
C ASP A 434 2.63 -7.53 -28.85
N ARG A 435 2.48 -6.64 -29.86
CA ARG A 435 2.81 -5.22 -29.71
C ARG A 435 1.93 -4.57 -28.63
N VAL A 436 0.62 -4.85 -28.66
CA VAL A 436 -0.33 -4.37 -27.64
C VAL A 436 0.02 -4.93 -26.27
N LEU A 437 0.43 -6.21 -26.18
CA LEU A 437 0.89 -6.81 -24.93
C LEU A 437 2.12 -6.09 -24.36
N LEU A 438 3.15 -5.86 -25.16
CA LEU A 438 4.37 -5.15 -24.75
C LEU A 438 4.04 -3.74 -24.23
N GLN A 439 3.22 -2.99 -24.97
CA GLN A 439 2.74 -1.67 -24.56
C GLN A 439 1.91 -1.73 -23.28
N SER A 440 1.14 -2.79 -23.07
CA SER A 440 0.30 -2.98 -21.89
C SER A 440 1.08 -3.40 -20.66
N ALA A 441 2.14 -4.19 -20.81
CA ALA A 441 3.00 -4.64 -19.72
C ALA A 441 4.02 -3.57 -19.29
N ALA A 442 4.37 -2.64 -20.19
CA ALA A 442 5.28 -1.55 -19.90
C ALA A 442 4.74 -0.57 -18.85
N ARG A 443 5.62 -0.18 -17.93
CA ARG A 443 5.40 0.88 -16.95
C ARG A 443 5.74 2.26 -17.50
N LEU A 444 6.63 2.30 -18.49
CA LEU A 444 7.04 3.49 -19.22
C LEU A 444 7.03 3.18 -20.71
N VAL A 445 6.27 3.93 -21.50
CA VAL A 445 6.26 3.84 -22.98
C VAL A 445 6.72 5.18 -23.55
N VAL A 446 7.74 5.14 -24.41
CA VAL A 446 8.37 6.32 -25.00
C VAL A 446 8.57 6.09 -26.48
N THR A 447 8.25 7.10 -27.31
CA THR A 447 8.60 7.12 -28.73
C THR A 447 9.69 8.16 -29.01
N ASP A 448 10.34 8.06 -30.16
CA ASP A 448 11.31 9.04 -30.64
C ASP A 448 10.74 10.45 -30.91
N GLU A 449 9.43 10.55 -31.16
CA GLU A 449 8.68 11.82 -31.23
C GLU A 449 8.52 12.50 -29.85
N ASP A 450 8.53 11.73 -28.76
CA ASP A 450 8.33 12.24 -27.41
C ASP A 450 9.58 12.89 -26.82
N GLY A 451 10.78 12.50 -27.29
CA GLY A 451 12.06 12.89 -26.69
C GLY A 451 12.25 12.32 -25.27
N LEU A 452 13.22 12.84 -24.51
CA LEU A 452 13.32 12.51 -23.09
C LEU A 452 12.12 13.13 -22.34
N PRO A 453 11.40 12.36 -21.50
CA PRO A 453 10.16 12.85 -20.88
C PRO A 453 10.30 14.06 -19.93
N ALA A 454 11.51 14.58 -19.70
CA ALA A 454 11.77 15.83 -18.98
C ALA A 454 11.59 17.10 -19.84
N GLU A 455 11.60 16.98 -21.17
CA GLU A 455 11.46 18.13 -22.10
C GLU A 455 10.01 18.61 -22.25
N ARG A 456 9.03 17.73 -22.01
CA ARG A 456 7.65 18.15 -21.78
C ARG A 456 7.49 18.39 -20.29
N GLY A 457 7.42 19.67 -19.90
CA GLY A 457 7.14 20.09 -18.53
C GLY A 457 6.01 19.26 -17.90
N GLU A 458 6.03 19.18 -16.57
CA GLU A 458 5.09 18.40 -15.73
C GLU A 458 3.75 18.18 -16.42
N ILE A 459 3.40 16.91 -16.65
CA ILE A 459 2.07 16.55 -17.14
C ILE A 459 1.10 17.33 -16.26
N PRO A 460 0.25 18.19 -16.85
CA PRO A 460 -0.65 19.06 -16.11
C PRO A 460 -1.35 18.28 -15.00
N GLU A 461 -1.63 18.98 -13.89
CA GLU A 461 -2.48 18.47 -12.80
C GLU A 461 -3.56 17.58 -13.40
N GLY A 462 -3.52 16.28 -13.05
CA GLY A 462 -4.53 15.33 -13.51
C GLY A 462 -5.91 15.87 -13.15
N PRO A 463 -6.96 15.49 -13.90
CA PRO A 463 -8.24 16.16 -13.83
C PRO A 463 -8.66 16.34 -12.37
N ASP A 464 -8.83 17.59 -11.95
CA ASP A 464 -9.56 17.91 -10.75
C ASP A 464 -10.82 17.05 -10.81
N LEU A 465 -10.99 16.16 -9.83
CA LEU A 465 -12.14 15.27 -9.78
C LEU A 465 -13.36 16.19 -9.84
N SER A 466 -14.01 16.25 -11.00
CA SER A 466 -15.06 17.23 -11.32
C SER A 466 -16.32 17.05 -10.47
N ILE A 467 -16.31 16.05 -9.57
CA ILE A 467 -17.35 15.81 -8.60
C ILE A 467 -17.20 16.82 -7.46
N PRO A 468 -18.20 17.66 -7.21
CA PRO A 468 -18.16 18.61 -6.09
C PRO A 468 -17.95 17.92 -4.74
N ALA A 469 -17.32 18.64 -3.81
CA ALA A 469 -17.35 18.27 -2.40
C ALA A 469 -18.79 18.22 -1.89
N LEU A 470 -19.09 17.29 -1.00
CA LEU A 470 -20.37 17.26 -0.31
C LEU A 470 -20.40 18.40 0.71
N THR A 471 -21.35 19.32 0.57
CA THR A 471 -21.57 20.40 1.54
C THR A 471 -22.62 19.95 2.56
N PRO A 472 -22.26 19.77 3.84
CA PRO A 472 -23.22 19.44 4.88
C PRO A 472 -24.28 20.54 5.01
N VAL A 473 -25.54 20.14 5.03
CA VAL A 473 -26.68 21.03 5.28
C VAL A 473 -27.18 20.94 6.73
N ARG A 474 -26.65 20.00 7.51
CA ARG A 474 -26.92 19.86 8.94
C ARG A 474 -25.63 19.60 9.70
N THR A 475 -25.56 20.14 10.91
CA THR A 475 -24.53 19.76 11.88
C THR A 475 -24.77 18.32 12.33
N PRO A 476 -23.71 17.52 12.48
CA PRO A 476 -23.74 16.29 13.26
C PRO A 476 -24.52 16.42 14.56
N SER A 477 -25.43 15.48 14.82
CA SER A 477 -26.08 15.37 16.12
C SER A 477 -25.76 14.00 16.69
N GLY A 478 -24.90 13.96 17.71
CA GLY A 478 -24.62 12.73 18.44
C GLY A 478 -25.90 12.21 19.09
N GLY A 479 -26.39 11.07 18.62
CA GLY A 479 -27.49 10.37 19.27
C GLY A 479 -27.01 9.73 20.57
N ALA A 480 -27.80 9.79 21.64
CA ALA A 480 -27.48 9.03 22.86
C ALA A 480 -27.42 7.53 22.52
N PRO A 481 -26.36 6.80 22.93
CA PRO A 481 -26.27 5.37 22.69
C PRO A 481 -27.48 4.68 23.32
N ARG A 482 -28.16 3.83 22.55
CA ARG A 482 -29.16 2.94 23.15
C ARG A 482 -28.43 1.75 23.77
N PRO A 483 -28.74 1.37 25.02
CA PRO A 483 -28.17 0.17 25.61
C PRO A 483 -28.56 -1.05 24.78
N LEU A 484 -27.59 -1.92 24.52
CA LEU A 484 -27.83 -3.19 23.84
C LEU A 484 -28.76 -4.06 24.68
N VAL A 485 -29.62 -4.82 24.00
CA VAL A 485 -30.41 -5.86 24.67
C VAL A 485 -29.44 -6.97 25.08
N PRO A 486 -29.36 -7.33 26.37
CA PRO A 486 -28.52 -8.42 26.83
C PRO A 486 -28.91 -9.73 26.14
N ARG A 487 -27.91 -10.54 25.77
CA ARG A 487 -28.11 -11.87 25.19
C ARG A 487 -27.71 -12.93 26.20
N GLU A 488 -28.50 -14.00 26.27
CA GLU A 488 -28.12 -15.19 27.01
C GLU A 488 -27.01 -15.92 26.24
N LEU A 489 -25.87 -16.15 26.89
CA LEU A 489 -24.70 -16.79 26.29
C LEU A 489 -24.20 -17.93 27.18
N ILE A 490 -23.75 -19.02 26.54
CA ILE A 490 -23.03 -20.11 27.20
C ILE A 490 -21.52 -19.96 26.95
N PHE A 491 -20.72 -20.37 27.93
CA PHE A 491 -19.25 -20.21 27.93
C PHE A 491 -18.73 -18.77 27.66
N PRO A 492 -19.23 -17.75 28.39
CA PRO A 492 -18.77 -16.38 28.18
C PRO A 492 -17.30 -16.20 28.58
N ASN A 493 -16.52 -15.50 27.76
CA ASN A 493 -15.10 -15.20 28.02
C ASN A 493 -14.81 -13.70 28.24
N GLY A 494 -15.85 -12.89 28.45
CA GLY A 494 -15.75 -11.44 28.66
C GLY A 494 -15.74 -10.58 27.38
N LEU A 495 -15.57 -11.20 26.21
CA LEU A 495 -15.78 -10.57 24.89
C LEU A 495 -16.92 -11.22 24.10
N GLY A 496 -17.17 -12.51 24.34
CA GLY A 496 -18.17 -13.27 23.62
C GLY A 496 -18.49 -14.62 24.25
N GLY A 497 -19.38 -15.36 23.61
CA GLY A 497 -19.83 -16.70 24.00
C GLY A 497 -20.77 -17.29 22.95
N PHE A 498 -21.13 -18.57 23.08
CA PHE A 498 -22.07 -19.21 22.16
C PHE A 498 -23.52 -18.90 22.55
N THR A 499 -24.42 -18.90 21.58
CA THR A 499 -25.87 -18.95 21.84
C THR A 499 -26.25 -20.27 22.54
N PRO A 500 -27.39 -20.32 23.28
CA PRO A 500 -27.81 -21.55 23.97
C PRO A 500 -28.02 -22.75 23.06
N ASP A 501 -28.35 -22.52 21.78
CA ASP A 501 -28.49 -23.56 20.75
C ASP A 501 -27.15 -23.95 20.09
N GLY A 502 -26.04 -23.29 20.45
CA GLY A 502 -24.70 -23.52 19.92
C GLY A 502 -24.49 -23.12 18.46
N ARG A 503 -25.45 -22.42 17.83
CA ARG A 503 -25.42 -22.13 16.39
C ARG A 503 -24.63 -20.88 16.01
N GLU A 504 -24.48 -19.95 16.93
CA GLU A 504 -23.75 -18.71 16.71
C GLU A 504 -22.77 -18.45 17.85
N TYR A 505 -21.59 -17.94 17.51
CA TYR A 505 -20.68 -17.34 18.47
C TYR A 505 -20.84 -15.82 18.42
N VAL A 506 -21.26 -15.23 19.54
CA VAL A 506 -21.57 -13.81 19.66
C VAL A 506 -20.39 -13.09 20.30
N ILE A 507 -19.97 -11.97 19.70
CA ILE A 507 -18.90 -11.09 20.15
C ILE A 507 -19.48 -9.70 20.37
N THR A 508 -19.22 -9.09 21.52
CA THR A 508 -19.65 -7.71 21.83
C THR A 508 -18.41 -6.83 22.01
N LEU A 509 -18.25 -5.84 21.14
CA LEU A 509 -17.10 -4.94 21.13
C LEU A 509 -17.53 -3.51 21.45
N GLU A 510 -17.24 -3.07 22.67
CA GLU A 510 -17.33 -1.67 23.09
C GLU A 510 -16.30 -0.81 22.33
N PRO A 511 -16.47 0.52 22.24
CA PRO A 511 -15.64 1.38 21.39
C PRO A 511 -14.12 1.23 21.57
N ASP A 512 -13.66 0.97 22.79
CA ASP A 512 -12.25 0.82 23.19
C ASP A 512 -11.79 -0.64 23.31
N ARG A 513 -12.64 -1.61 22.99
CA ARG A 513 -12.33 -3.04 23.08
C ARG A 513 -12.08 -3.66 21.71
N VAL A 514 -11.10 -4.55 21.68
CA VAL A 514 -10.72 -5.39 20.55
C VAL A 514 -10.50 -6.82 21.04
N THR A 515 -10.60 -7.79 20.13
CA THR A 515 -10.20 -9.18 20.40
C THR A 515 -8.68 -9.29 20.55
N PRO A 516 -8.14 -10.34 21.19
CA PRO A 516 -6.69 -10.53 21.29
C PRO A 516 -6.00 -10.80 19.93
N ALA A 517 -6.74 -11.41 19.00
CA ALA A 517 -6.34 -11.71 17.63
C ALA A 517 -7.61 -11.75 16.76
N PRO A 518 -7.53 -11.58 15.43
CA PRO A 518 -8.70 -11.67 14.58
C PRO A 518 -9.43 -13.01 14.78
N TRP A 519 -10.69 -12.93 15.20
CA TRP A 519 -11.59 -14.07 15.31
C TRP A 519 -12.37 -14.14 14.00
N VAL A 520 -12.07 -15.16 13.20
CA VAL A 520 -12.54 -15.24 11.82
C VAL A 520 -13.60 -16.32 11.63
N ASN A 521 -14.47 -16.11 10.66
CA ASN A 521 -15.36 -17.11 10.10
C ASN A 521 -14.97 -17.36 8.63
N VAL A 522 -15.01 -18.63 8.22
CA VAL A 522 -14.71 -19.04 6.84
C VAL A 522 -16.02 -19.41 6.17
N LEU A 523 -16.40 -18.63 5.15
CA LEU A 523 -17.65 -18.79 4.42
C LEU A 523 -17.30 -19.28 3.02
N ALA A 524 -17.57 -20.54 2.70
CA ALA A 524 -17.13 -21.13 1.44
C ALA A 524 -18.08 -22.21 0.91
N ASN A 525 -17.99 -22.41 -0.40
CA ASN A 525 -18.50 -23.55 -1.15
C ASN A 525 -17.33 -24.18 -1.94
N PRO A 526 -17.55 -25.24 -2.74
CA PRO A 526 -16.46 -25.93 -3.45
C PRO A 526 -15.60 -25.06 -4.40
N GLY A 527 -16.13 -23.95 -4.92
CA GLY A 527 -15.46 -23.12 -5.92
C GLY A 527 -15.32 -21.64 -5.53
N PHE A 528 -15.69 -21.24 -4.33
CA PHE A 528 -15.68 -19.83 -3.91
C PHE A 528 -15.68 -19.71 -2.40
N GLY A 529 -14.99 -18.70 -1.87
CA GLY A 529 -15.06 -18.44 -0.44
C GLY A 529 -14.55 -17.07 -0.03
N THR A 530 -14.79 -16.76 1.24
CA THR A 530 -14.29 -15.57 1.92
C THR A 530 -13.95 -15.91 3.36
N VAL A 531 -12.86 -15.32 3.86
CA VAL A 531 -12.58 -15.26 5.30
C VAL A 531 -12.99 -13.88 5.78
N ILE A 532 -13.73 -13.81 6.88
CA ILE A 532 -14.18 -12.54 7.46
C ILE A 532 -13.91 -12.51 8.97
N SER A 533 -13.25 -11.47 9.45
CA SER A 533 -12.97 -11.26 10.88
C SER A 533 -14.15 -10.62 11.62
N GLU A 534 -14.07 -10.58 12.94
CA GLU A 534 -14.96 -9.80 13.79
C GLU A 534 -14.87 -8.30 13.53
N GLY A 535 -13.78 -7.83 12.94
CA GLY A 535 -13.63 -6.45 12.47
C GLY A 535 -14.44 -6.17 11.20
N GLY A 536 -14.90 -7.21 10.48
CA GLY A 536 -15.48 -7.10 9.14
C GLY A 536 -14.44 -7.06 8.02
N SER A 537 -13.15 -7.18 8.36
CA SER A 537 -12.09 -7.34 7.39
C SER A 537 -12.27 -8.65 6.65
N ALA A 538 -12.18 -8.62 5.32
CA ALA A 538 -12.38 -9.79 4.50
C ALA A 538 -11.41 -9.87 3.32
N TYR A 539 -11.14 -11.11 2.91
CA TYR A 539 -10.63 -11.41 1.57
C TYR A 539 -11.49 -12.50 0.93
N THR A 540 -11.63 -12.45 -0.39
CA THR A 540 -12.53 -13.30 -1.19
C THR A 540 -11.76 -13.89 -2.37
N TRP A 541 -12.06 -15.14 -2.72
CA TRP A 541 -11.45 -15.87 -3.84
C TRP A 541 -12.48 -16.67 -4.63
N ALA A 542 -12.11 -17.06 -5.85
CA ALA A 542 -12.82 -18.04 -6.66
C ALA A 542 -11.84 -19.14 -7.08
N GLU A 543 -12.30 -20.38 -7.18
CA GLU A 543 -11.54 -21.61 -7.48
C GLU A 543 -10.38 -21.95 -6.51
N ASN A 544 -9.49 -21.01 -6.23
CA ASN A 544 -8.28 -21.21 -5.44
C ASN A 544 -7.99 -20.00 -4.54
N SER A 545 -7.87 -20.24 -3.22
CA SER A 545 -7.65 -19.21 -2.20
C SER A 545 -6.25 -18.59 -2.20
N HIS A 546 -5.32 -19.18 -2.94
CA HIS A 546 -3.96 -18.70 -3.12
C HIS A 546 -3.78 -18.04 -4.50
N GLU A 547 -4.07 -18.77 -5.57
CA GLU A 547 -3.76 -18.37 -6.95
C GLU A 547 -4.79 -17.41 -7.58
N PHE A 548 -6.05 -17.41 -7.12
CA PHE A 548 -7.11 -16.58 -7.71
C PHE A 548 -7.94 -15.85 -6.67
N ARG A 549 -7.26 -14.92 -5.99
CA ARG A 549 -7.90 -13.98 -5.08
C ARG A 549 -8.59 -12.89 -5.88
N LEU A 550 -9.82 -12.56 -5.49
CA LEU A 550 -10.54 -11.41 -6.01
C LEU A 550 -10.13 -10.14 -5.27
N THR A 551 -9.99 -10.24 -3.95
CA THR A 551 -9.59 -9.16 -3.04
C THR A 551 -8.36 -9.57 -2.21
N PRO A 552 -7.53 -8.61 -1.74
CA PRO A 552 -6.23 -8.90 -1.15
C PRO A 552 -6.32 -9.60 0.21
N TRP A 553 -5.44 -10.58 0.41
CA TRP A 553 -5.14 -11.16 1.71
C TRP A 553 -3.83 -10.56 2.25
N ASN A 554 -3.93 -9.71 3.27
CA ASN A 554 -2.77 -9.03 3.83
C ASN A 554 -1.96 -9.89 4.81
N ASN A 555 -2.60 -10.91 5.40
CA ASN A 555 -2.00 -11.78 6.42
C ASN A 555 -1.37 -10.97 7.57
N ASP A 556 -2.12 -9.99 8.08
CA ASP A 556 -1.69 -9.07 9.15
C ASP A 556 -2.64 -9.19 10.35
N PRO A 557 -2.26 -9.94 11.41
CA PRO A 557 -3.12 -10.12 12.58
C PRO A 557 -3.16 -8.89 13.52
N VAL A 558 -2.24 -7.94 13.36
CA VAL A 558 -2.17 -6.75 14.22
C VAL A 558 -3.18 -5.73 13.72
N THR A 559 -3.05 -5.30 12.46
CA THR A 559 -3.92 -4.26 11.91
C THR A 559 -5.27 -4.82 11.44
N ASP A 560 -5.31 -6.10 11.06
CA ASP A 560 -6.48 -6.74 10.44
C ASP A 560 -6.96 -5.98 9.19
N ALA A 561 -6.01 -5.44 8.42
CA ALA A 561 -6.31 -4.71 7.19
C ALA A 561 -6.95 -5.64 6.14
N GLY A 562 -8.05 -5.19 5.55
CA GLY A 562 -8.77 -5.87 4.46
C GLY A 562 -8.78 -5.05 3.17
N GLY A 563 -9.18 -5.70 2.08
CA GLY A 563 -9.44 -5.03 0.80
C GLY A 563 -10.93 -4.84 0.51
N GLU A 564 -11.79 -5.08 1.49
CA GLU A 564 -13.25 -4.96 1.37
C GLU A 564 -13.76 -4.02 2.44
N ALA A 565 -14.67 -3.11 2.07
CA ALA A 565 -15.22 -2.16 3.01
C ALA A 565 -16.68 -1.80 2.67
N PHE A 566 -17.45 -1.55 3.71
CA PHE A 566 -18.81 -1.01 3.62
C PHE A 566 -18.92 0.25 4.46
N TYR A 567 -19.68 1.22 3.96
CA TYR A 567 -19.93 2.49 4.62
C TYR A 567 -21.40 2.84 4.56
N ILE A 568 -21.89 3.46 5.63
CA ILE A 568 -23.18 4.12 5.72
C ILE A 568 -22.86 5.61 5.91
N ARG A 569 -23.41 6.49 5.08
CA ARG A 569 -23.21 7.94 5.16
C ARG A 569 -24.55 8.67 5.23
N ASP A 570 -24.68 9.62 6.15
CA ASP A 570 -25.79 10.57 6.13
C ASP A 570 -25.50 11.68 5.10
N GLU A 571 -26.33 11.78 4.07
CA GLU A 571 -26.17 12.76 2.99
C GLU A 571 -26.43 14.20 3.44
N GLN A 572 -27.05 14.41 4.61
CA GLN A 572 -27.32 15.74 5.15
C GLN A 572 -26.17 16.28 6.01
N SER A 573 -25.50 15.42 6.79
CA SER A 573 -24.35 15.83 7.64
C SER A 573 -22.99 15.52 7.02
N GLY A 574 -22.93 14.58 6.07
CA GLY A 574 -21.69 14.05 5.51
C GLY A 574 -20.95 13.06 6.42
N GLU A 575 -21.45 12.78 7.62
CA GLU A 575 -20.85 11.78 8.51
C GLU A 575 -21.05 10.37 7.97
N PHE A 576 -20.01 9.56 8.09
CA PHE A 576 -20.05 8.15 7.69
C PHE A 576 -19.38 7.25 8.73
N TRP A 577 -19.78 5.99 8.74
CA TRP A 577 -19.21 4.92 9.55
C TRP A 577 -19.40 3.58 8.83
N SER A 578 -18.69 2.56 9.29
CA SER A 578 -18.83 1.19 8.80
C SER A 578 -19.90 0.43 9.61
N PRO A 579 -20.71 -0.43 8.96
CA PRO A 579 -21.65 -1.32 9.65
C PRO A 579 -20.93 -2.42 10.47
N SER A 580 -19.64 -2.63 10.21
CA SER A 580 -18.69 -3.44 10.98
C SER A 580 -17.65 -2.53 11.68
N PRO A 581 -16.88 -3.04 12.67
CA PRO A 581 -15.88 -2.23 13.38
C PRO A 581 -14.79 -1.60 12.49
N LEU A 582 -14.44 -2.25 11.37
CA LEU A 582 -13.51 -1.74 10.36
C LEU A 582 -14.24 -1.48 9.03
N PRO A 583 -13.71 -0.59 8.17
CA PRO A 583 -12.53 0.26 8.40
C PRO A 583 -12.81 1.60 9.11
N ALA A 584 -14.05 2.11 9.11
CA ALA A 584 -14.41 3.37 9.73
C ALA A 584 -15.28 3.13 10.97
N ARG A 585 -14.64 2.82 12.11
CA ARG A 585 -15.34 2.47 13.35
C ARG A 585 -16.28 3.59 13.82
N GLY A 586 -17.50 3.23 14.17
CA GLY A 586 -18.46 4.11 14.85
C GLY A 586 -18.13 4.34 16.32
N ALA A 587 -18.95 5.15 16.98
CA ALA A 587 -18.76 5.57 18.36
C ALA A 587 -19.44 4.64 19.37
N THR A 588 -20.29 3.71 18.92
CA THR A 588 -21.06 2.83 19.80
C THR A 588 -20.61 1.37 19.75
N THR A 589 -21.28 0.52 20.53
CA THR A 589 -20.93 -0.90 20.66
C THR A 589 -21.38 -1.68 19.42
N TYR A 590 -20.51 -2.57 18.94
CA TYR A 590 -20.81 -3.52 17.88
C TYR A 590 -21.14 -4.90 18.47
N VAL A 591 -22.10 -5.59 17.86
CA VAL A 591 -22.31 -7.02 18.09
C VAL A 591 -22.06 -7.79 16.82
N ILE A 592 -21.21 -8.80 16.90
CA ILE A 592 -20.85 -9.68 15.81
C ILE A 592 -21.34 -11.08 16.11
N ARG A 593 -21.90 -11.77 15.13
CA ARG A 593 -22.36 -13.15 15.24
C ARG A 593 -21.75 -13.96 14.11
N HIS A 594 -20.91 -14.93 14.47
CA HIS A 594 -20.42 -15.92 13.53
C HIS A 594 -21.28 -17.17 13.64
N GLY A 595 -22.05 -17.46 12.59
CA GLY A 595 -22.85 -18.68 12.47
C GLY A 595 -22.33 -19.60 11.38
N PHE A 596 -22.99 -20.74 11.20
CA PHE A 596 -22.63 -21.69 10.15
C PHE A 596 -22.94 -21.13 8.76
N GLY A 597 -21.88 -20.77 8.03
CA GLY A 597 -21.97 -20.26 6.65
C GLY A 597 -22.39 -18.79 6.52
N TYR A 598 -22.50 -18.05 7.62
CA TYR A 598 -22.75 -16.61 7.60
C TYR A 598 -22.14 -15.87 8.79
N SER A 599 -21.94 -14.56 8.63
CA SER A 599 -21.57 -13.65 9.72
C SER A 599 -22.51 -12.44 9.73
N VAL A 600 -22.88 -11.96 10.91
CA VAL A 600 -23.74 -10.79 11.10
C VAL A 600 -23.03 -9.72 11.92
N PHE A 601 -23.14 -8.46 11.51
CA PHE A 601 -22.66 -7.29 12.25
C PHE A 601 -23.84 -6.38 12.55
N GLU A 602 -24.04 -6.08 13.84
CA GLU A 602 -25.09 -5.19 14.32
C GLU A 602 -24.46 -3.95 14.94
N HIS A 603 -24.97 -2.79 14.54
CA HIS A 603 -24.46 -1.51 15.01
C HIS A 603 -25.55 -0.43 14.95
N THR A 604 -25.53 0.51 15.89
CA THR A 604 -26.45 1.66 15.90
C THR A 604 -25.67 2.95 16.03
N GLU A 605 -25.71 3.80 15.01
CA GLU A 605 -25.00 5.08 15.02
C GLU A 605 -25.97 6.20 14.62
N ASN A 606 -25.95 7.32 15.36
CA ASN A 606 -26.75 8.50 15.02
C ASN A 606 -28.23 8.20 14.70
N GLY A 607 -28.84 7.25 15.43
CA GLY A 607 -30.24 6.84 15.26
C GLY A 607 -30.51 5.98 14.02
N ILE A 608 -29.49 5.44 13.37
CA ILE A 608 -29.60 4.44 12.31
C ILE A 608 -29.13 3.08 12.86
N VAL A 609 -30.05 2.13 12.93
CA VAL A 609 -29.74 0.73 13.27
C VAL A 609 -29.38 0.01 11.99
N SER A 610 -28.25 -0.71 12.00
CA SER A 610 -27.74 -1.47 10.87
C SER A 610 -27.48 -2.92 11.27
N GLU A 611 -27.88 -3.85 10.40
CA GLU A 611 -27.54 -5.26 10.47
C GLU A 611 -26.97 -5.69 9.11
N LEU A 612 -25.67 -5.97 9.05
CA LEU A 612 -24.97 -6.48 7.87
C LEU A 612 -24.81 -8.00 7.99
N THR A 613 -25.44 -8.76 7.10
CA THR A 613 -25.27 -10.21 7.01
C THR A 613 -24.45 -10.57 5.77
N VAL A 614 -23.33 -11.27 5.97
CA VAL A 614 -22.40 -11.71 4.92
C VAL A 614 -22.41 -13.25 4.83
N TYR A 615 -22.57 -13.78 3.62
CA TYR A 615 -22.63 -15.21 3.35
C TYR A 615 -22.25 -15.53 1.90
N VAL A 616 -21.91 -16.79 1.64
CA VAL A 616 -21.63 -17.31 0.30
C VAL A 616 -22.75 -18.25 -0.10
N ALA A 617 -23.30 -18.08 -1.30
CA ALA A 617 -24.31 -18.98 -1.84
C ALA A 617 -23.73 -20.42 -1.91
N ILE A 618 -24.48 -21.42 -1.45
CA ILE A 618 -23.99 -22.81 -1.40
C ILE A 618 -23.71 -23.37 -2.80
N ASP A 619 -24.44 -22.92 -3.81
CA ASP A 619 -24.46 -23.52 -5.15
C ASP A 619 -23.93 -22.60 -6.25
N ALA A 620 -23.33 -21.46 -5.90
CA ALA A 620 -22.80 -20.51 -6.87
C ALA A 620 -21.63 -19.70 -6.32
N PRO A 621 -20.69 -19.26 -7.18
CA PRO A 621 -19.52 -18.45 -6.77
C PRO A 621 -19.91 -16.99 -6.53
N VAL A 622 -20.79 -16.76 -5.55
CA VAL A 622 -21.33 -15.45 -5.20
C VAL A 622 -21.36 -15.27 -3.69
N LYS A 623 -20.68 -14.22 -3.21
CA LYS A 623 -20.82 -13.66 -1.87
C LYS A 623 -21.89 -12.58 -1.89
N ILE A 624 -22.78 -12.62 -0.91
CA ILE A 624 -23.81 -11.61 -0.69
C ILE A 624 -23.53 -10.90 0.64
N ALA A 625 -23.60 -9.57 0.62
CA ALA A 625 -23.57 -8.69 1.77
C ALA A 625 -24.92 -7.96 1.84
N ALA A 626 -25.84 -8.48 2.65
CA ALA A 626 -27.17 -7.93 2.83
C ALA A 626 -27.18 -6.95 4.01
N LEU A 627 -27.46 -5.69 3.75
CA LEU A 627 -27.53 -4.63 4.75
C LEU A 627 -28.98 -4.21 4.99
N LYS A 628 -29.42 -4.43 6.22
CA LYS A 628 -30.71 -4.01 6.73
C LYS A 628 -30.53 -2.75 7.56
N LEU A 629 -31.29 -1.70 7.24
CA LEU A 629 -31.26 -0.40 7.91
C LEU A 629 -32.62 -0.05 8.49
N ARG A 630 -32.64 0.45 9.72
CA ARG A 630 -33.84 1.00 10.36
C ARG A 630 -33.55 2.38 10.94
N ASN A 631 -34.42 3.33 10.62
CA ASN A 631 -34.31 4.69 11.16
C ASN A 631 -35.12 4.82 12.46
N VAL A 632 -34.42 5.16 13.53
CA VAL A 632 -34.98 5.45 14.85
C VAL A 632 -34.59 6.84 15.34
N SER A 633 -34.19 7.72 14.42
CA SER A 633 -33.67 9.06 14.73
C SER A 633 -34.76 10.10 15.00
N GLY A 634 -36.05 9.77 14.83
CA GLY A 634 -37.18 10.69 15.05
C GLY A 634 -37.42 11.66 13.87
N ARG A 635 -36.77 11.41 12.73
CA ARG A 635 -36.85 12.25 11.52
C ARG A 635 -36.51 11.45 10.27
N PRO A 636 -37.02 11.81 9.09
CA PRO A 636 -36.56 11.20 7.84
C PRO A 636 -35.07 11.47 7.60
N ARG A 637 -34.38 10.50 7.01
CA ARG A 637 -32.96 10.54 6.69
C ARG A 637 -32.74 10.19 5.22
N ARG A 638 -31.74 10.80 4.60
CA ARG A 638 -31.24 10.40 3.29
C ARG A 638 -29.85 9.80 3.50
N ILE A 639 -29.70 8.52 3.16
CA ILE A 639 -28.51 7.75 3.45
C ILE A 639 -27.92 7.26 2.13
N SER A 640 -26.59 7.26 2.01
CA SER A 640 -25.92 6.44 1.00
C SER A 640 -25.19 5.28 1.65
N ILE A 641 -25.10 4.20 0.90
CA ILE A 641 -24.36 3.00 1.26
C ILE A 641 -23.34 2.77 0.16
N THR A 642 -22.08 2.62 0.56
CA THR A 642 -20.98 2.41 -0.37
C THR A 642 -20.30 1.09 -0.05
N GLY A 643 -20.20 0.21 -1.05
CA GLY A 643 -19.34 -0.96 -1.00
C GLY A 643 -18.05 -0.70 -1.78
N TYR A 644 -16.92 -1.20 -1.28
CA TYR A 644 -15.59 -1.08 -1.87
C TYR A 644 -14.87 -2.44 -1.86
N TRP A 645 -14.19 -2.74 -2.97
CA TRP A 645 -13.37 -3.94 -3.16
C TRP A 645 -12.08 -3.58 -3.91
N GLU A 646 -10.92 -3.83 -3.29
CA GLU A 646 -9.61 -3.71 -3.93
C GLU A 646 -9.38 -4.93 -4.83
N TRP A 647 -9.12 -4.72 -6.14
CA TRP A 647 -8.98 -5.83 -7.07
C TRP A 647 -7.58 -6.43 -7.07
N VAL A 648 -7.52 -7.77 -7.00
CA VAL A 648 -6.29 -8.55 -7.24
C VAL A 648 -6.38 -9.31 -8.56
N LEU A 649 -7.39 -10.18 -8.70
CA LEU A 649 -7.59 -11.07 -9.86
C LEU A 649 -6.33 -11.90 -10.19
N GLY A 650 -5.79 -12.55 -9.16
CA GLY A 650 -4.54 -13.32 -9.20
C GLY A 650 -4.01 -13.63 -7.80
N ASP A 651 -2.70 -13.85 -7.69
CA ASP A 651 -2.00 -14.19 -6.43
C ASP A 651 -1.76 -12.94 -5.55
N LEU A 652 -1.19 -11.89 -6.14
CA LEU A 652 -0.75 -10.67 -5.47
C LEU A 652 -1.17 -9.42 -6.24
N ARG A 653 -1.59 -8.36 -5.53
CA ARG A 653 -2.02 -7.11 -6.18
C ARG A 653 -0.92 -6.49 -7.03
N GLN A 654 0.32 -6.46 -6.53
CA GLN A 654 1.44 -5.75 -7.17
C GLN A 654 1.80 -6.35 -8.54
N LYS A 655 1.58 -7.66 -8.73
CA LYS A 655 1.79 -8.34 -10.01
C LYS A 655 0.68 -8.09 -11.02
N ASN A 656 -0.54 -7.83 -10.54
CA ASN A 656 -1.74 -7.79 -11.38
C ASN A 656 -2.30 -6.38 -11.62
N LEU A 657 -1.95 -5.38 -10.79
CA LEU A 657 -2.55 -4.04 -10.82
C LEU A 657 -2.50 -3.36 -12.19
N LEU A 658 -1.45 -3.63 -12.97
CA LEU A 658 -1.28 -3.01 -14.30
C LEU A 658 -2.27 -3.54 -15.33
N HIS A 659 -2.83 -4.72 -15.09
CA HIS A 659 -3.50 -5.55 -16.08
C HIS A 659 -5.00 -5.74 -15.81
N VAL A 660 -5.48 -5.35 -14.63
CA VAL A 660 -6.90 -5.36 -14.31
C VAL A 660 -7.62 -4.30 -15.14
N GLN A 661 -8.65 -4.74 -15.86
CA GLN A 661 -9.54 -3.88 -16.65
C GLN A 661 -10.92 -3.90 -16.03
N THR A 662 -11.49 -2.73 -15.80
CA THR A 662 -12.85 -2.57 -15.27
C THR A 662 -13.80 -2.01 -16.34
N GLU A 663 -15.06 -2.42 -16.31
CA GLU A 663 -16.12 -1.89 -17.18
C GLU A 663 -17.48 -1.98 -16.50
N VAL A 664 -18.42 -1.11 -16.89
CA VAL A 664 -19.83 -1.25 -16.49
C VAL A 664 -20.54 -2.05 -17.57
N ASP A 665 -21.13 -3.18 -17.21
CA ASP A 665 -21.89 -4.00 -18.14
C ASP A 665 -23.19 -3.27 -18.56
N PRO A 666 -23.43 -3.00 -19.85
CA PRO A 666 -24.60 -2.24 -20.29
C PRO A 666 -25.92 -3.01 -20.11
N GLY A 667 -25.87 -4.35 -20.08
CA GLY A 667 -27.07 -5.19 -19.94
C GLY A 667 -27.59 -5.25 -18.50
N THR A 668 -26.68 -5.28 -17.52
CA THR A 668 -27.01 -5.46 -16.11
C THR A 668 -26.77 -4.21 -15.27
N GLY A 669 -25.87 -3.31 -15.66
CA GLY A 669 -25.38 -2.19 -14.84
C GLY A 669 -24.38 -2.62 -13.75
N ALA A 670 -23.92 -3.87 -13.76
CA ALA A 670 -22.92 -4.36 -12.82
C ALA A 670 -21.51 -3.87 -13.19
N LEU A 671 -20.65 -3.70 -12.19
CA LEU A 671 -19.23 -3.42 -12.41
C LEU A 671 -18.48 -4.73 -12.62
N LEU A 672 -17.85 -4.89 -13.78
CA LEU A 672 -17.04 -6.05 -14.13
C LEU A 672 -15.55 -5.74 -14.00
N ALA A 673 -14.77 -6.77 -13.65
CA ALA A 673 -13.31 -6.70 -13.63
C ALA A 673 -12.71 -8.00 -14.21
N ARG A 674 -11.63 -7.88 -14.98
CA ARG A 674 -10.92 -9.03 -15.59
C ARG A 674 -9.43 -8.76 -15.74
N ASN A 675 -8.65 -9.83 -15.87
CA ASN A 675 -7.20 -9.78 -16.04
C ASN A 675 -6.75 -10.74 -17.15
N TYR A 676 -6.59 -10.25 -18.38
CA TYR A 676 -6.12 -11.06 -19.51
C TYR A 676 -4.64 -11.45 -19.40
N TYR A 677 -3.86 -10.75 -18.56
CA TYR A 677 -2.44 -11.03 -18.39
C TYR A 677 -2.19 -12.32 -17.60
N SER A 678 -3.17 -12.74 -16.78
CA SER A 678 -3.15 -14.00 -16.05
C SER A 678 -3.03 -15.20 -16.99
N THR A 679 -2.13 -16.12 -16.69
CA THR A 679 -1.94 -17.36 -17.46
C THR A 679 -3.13 -18.31 -17.29
N ASP A 680 -3.61 -18.49 -16.06
CA ASP A 680 -4.59 -19.54 -15.73
C ASP A 680 -6.03 -19.02 -15.63
N PHE A 681 -6.22 -17.71 -15.40
CA PHE A 681 -7.53 -17.13 -15.06
C PHE A 681 -8.02 -16.04 -16.04
N SER A 682 -7.44 -15.95 -17.23
CA SER A 682 -7.80 -14.91 -18.23
C SER A 682 -9.27 -14.94 -18.70
N GLU A 683 -9.94 -16.09 -18.62
CA GLU A 683 -11.37 -16.23 -18.97
C GLU A 683 -12.33 -15.83 -17.84
N TRP A 684 -11.82 -15.61 -16.62
CA TRP A 684 -12.64 -15.26 -15.48
C TRP A 684 -12.96 -13.77 -15.45
N ILE A 685 -14.22 -13.48 -15.15
CA ILE A 685 -14.75 -12.14 -14.95
C ILE A 685 -15.30 -12.09 -13.53
N ALA A 686 -14.71 -11.23 -12.70
CA ALA A 686 -15.28 -10.84 -11.43
C ALA A 686 -16.34 -9.76 -11.66
N PHE A 687 -17.37 -9.73 -10.81
CA PHE A 687 -18.42 -8.73 -10.89
C PHE A 687 -18.88 -8.26 -9.52
N ILE A 688 -19.34 -7.01 -9.47
CA ILE A 688 -20.05 -6.43 -8.33
C ILE A 688 -21.41 -5.91 -8.81
N ASP A 689 -22.47 -6.32 -8.12
CA ASP A 689 -23.83 -5.79 -8.32
C ASP A 689 -24.40 -5.30 -6.98
N ALA A 690 -25.26 -4.29 -7.01
CA ALA A 690 -25.92 -3.75 -5.82
C ALA A 690 -27.42 -3.62 -6.04
N ASP A 691 -28.26 -3.65 -5.00
CA ASP A 691 -29.66 -3.24 -5.13
C ASP A 691 -29.77 -1.72 -5.13
N GLY A 692 -30.73 -1.18 -5.88
CA GLY A 692 -31.04 0.25 -5.87
C GLY A 692 -31.18 0.86 -7.27
N PRO A 693 -32.04 1.89 -7.42
CA PRO A 693 -32.36 2.49 -8.71
C PRO A 693 -31.31 3.48 -9.22
N ALA A 694 -30.57 4.12 -8.31
CA ALA A 694 -29.54 5.11 -8.63
C ALA A 694 -28.20 4.66 -8.05
N ARG A 695 -27.26 4.30 -8.94
CA ARG A 695 -25.94 3.78 -8.58
C ARG A 695 -24.88 4.65 -9.23
N THR A 696 -23.88 5.02 -8.47
CA THR A 696 -22.63 5.57 -9.03
C THR A 696 -21.49 4.61 -8.72
N VAL A 697 -20.48 4.59 -9.58
CA VAL A 697 -19.38 3.62 -9.48
C VAL A 697 -18.03 4.30 -9.68
N THR A 698 -16.95 3.68 -9.21
CA THR A 698 -15.60 3.94 -9.71
C THR A 698 -14.78 2.66 -9.71
N GLY A 699 -13.94 2.54 -10.74
CA GLY A 699 -12.91 1.53 -10.92
C GLY A 699 -11.53 2.00 -10.47
N ASN A 700 -11.41 3.24 -9.96
CA ASN A 700 -10.14 3.87 -9.61
C ASN A 700 -9.98 4.04 -8.09
N ARG A 701 -9.11 3.23 -7.51
CA ARG A 701 -8.76 3.25 -6.09
C ARG A 701 -8.08 4.53 -5.64
N ASN A 702 -7.27 5.15 -6.51
CA ASN A 702 -6.62 6.42 -6.19
C ASN A 702 -7.64 7.56 -6.08
N GLU A 703 -8.72 7.53 -6.87
CA GLU A 703 -9.87 8.42 -6.66
C GLU A 703 -10.59 8.10 -5.33
N PHE A 704 -10.85 6.82 -5.08
CA PHE A 704 -11.64 6.40 -3.91
C PHE A 704 -10.96 6.80 -2.59
N LEU A 705 -9.69 6.42 -2.44
CA LEU A 705 -8.91 6.71 -1.23
C LEU A 705 -8.44 8.17 -1.22
N GLY A 706 -8.05 8.71 -2.37
CA GLY A 706 -7.28 9.94 -2.48
C GLY A 706 -5.78 9.70 -2.24
N ARG A 707 -4.95 10.67 -2.64
CA ARG A 707 -3.49 10.62 -2.41
C ARG A 707 -3.18 10.71 -0.92
N ASN A 708 -2.41 9.75 -0.43
CA ASN A 708 -2.14 9.46 0.99
C ASN A 708 -3.41 9.14 1.81
N GLY A 709 -4.50 8.73 1.15
CA GLY A 709 -5.75 8.37 1.81
C GLY A 709 -5.74 6.98 2.44
N THR A 710 -6.81 6.67 3.19
CA THR A 710 -6.98 5.38 3.87
C THR A 710 -8.43 4.91 3.76
N LEU A 711 -8.69 3.63 4.03
CA LEU A 711 -10.05 3.11 4.10
C LEU A 711 -10.84 3.62 5.31
N SER A 712 -10.18 4.11 6.37
CA SER A 712 -10.89 4.75 7.47
C SER A 712 -11.35 6.17 7.12
N GLU A 713 -10.65 6.85 6.20
CA GLU A 713 -10.97 8.20 5.73
C GLU A 713 -10.86 8.36 4.20
N PRO A 714 -11.68 7.66 3.40
CA PRO A 714 -11.58 7.71 1.95
C PRO A 714 -12.06 9.07 1.40
N ALA A 715 -11.30 9.65 0.48
CA ALA A 715 -11.61 10.94 -0.14
C ALA A 715 -12.96 10.95 -0.88
N ALA A 716 -13.36 9.84 -1.51
CA ALA A 716 -14.62 9.74 -2.25
C ALA A 716 -15.86 9.92 -1.36
N LEU A 717 -15.81 9.56 -0.06
CA LEU A 717 -16.93 9.77 0.85
C LEU A 717 -17.10 11.24 1.27
N LYS A 718 -16.17 12.12 0.90
CA LYS A 718 -16.29 13.58 1.06
C LYS A 718 -16.85 14.25 -0.21
N ARG A 719 -17.20 13.48 -1.25
CA ARG A 719 -17.76 13.96 -2.52
C ARG A 719 -19.25 13.60 -2.66
N VAL A 720 -19.96 14.29 -3.55
CA VAL A 720 -21.41 14.06 -3.73
C VAL A 720 -21.72 12.64 -4.24
N HIS A 721 -20.93 12.13 -5.19
CA HIS A 721 -21.06 10.77 -5.73
C HIS A 721 -19.74 10.23 -6.27
N LEU A 722 -19.69 8.98 -6.77
CA LEU A 722 -18.51 8.42 -7.44
C LEU A 722 -18.43 8.91 -8.91
N SER A 723 -17.22 8.98 -9.49
CA SER A 723 -17.00 9.63 -10.80
C SER A 723 -17.57 8.90 -12.02
N GLY A 724 -17.81 7.59 -11.93
CA GLY A 724 -18.08 6.71 -13.08
C GLY A 724 -16.82 6.24 -13.82
N GLN A 725 -15.63 6.59 -13.35
CA GLN A 725 -14.38 6.22 -14.02
C GLN A 725 -14.14 4.71 -13.97
N VAL A 726 -14.10 4.04 -15.11
CA VAL A 726 -13.74 2.63 -15.28
C VAL A 726 -12.82 2.48 -16.50
N GLY A 727 -12.09 1.38 -16.60
CA GLY A 727 -11.26 1.07 -17.75
C GLY A 727 -9.97 0.34 -17.39
N ALA A 728 -8.96 0.50 -18.25
CA ALA A 728 -7.62 -0.05 -18.07
C ALA A 728 -6.62 1.04 -17.66
N GLY A 729 -5.54 0.63 -16.99
CA GLY A 729 -4.46 1.56 -16.59
C GLY A 729 -4.77 2.40 -15.37
N LEU A 730 -5.84 2.10 -14.62
CA LEU A 730 -6.17 2.74 -13.34
C LEU A 730 -5.46 2.02 -12.18
N ASP A 731 -5.48 2.60 -10.98
CA ASP A 731 -5.26 1.82 -9.74
C ASP A 731 -6.58 1.04 -9.46
N PRO A 732 -6.64 -0.29 -9.64
CA PRO A 732 -7.92 -0.96 -9.79
C PRO A 732 -8.64 -1.20 -8.45
N CYS A 733 -9.89 -0.75 -8.36
CA CYS A 733 -10.86 -1.21 -7.36
C CYS A 733 -12.23 -1.39 -8.00
N GLY A 734 -13.20 -1.86 -7.22
CA GLY A 734 -14.61 -1.68 -7.51
C GLY A 734 -15.28 -0.99 -6.35
N ALA A 735 -15.90 0.16 -6.62
CA ALA A 735 -16.72 0.84 -5.64
C ALA A 735 -18.10 1.12 -6.23
N ILE A 736 -19.15 0.85 -5.47
CA ILE A 736 -20.53 1.16 -5.84
C ILE A 736 -21.19 1.91 -4.68
N GLN A 737 -21.78 3.06 -4.98
CA GLN A 737 -22.57 3.83 -4.02
C GLN A 737 -24.04 3.85 -4.45
N VAL A 738 -24.92 3.59 -3.48
CA VAL A 738 -26.37 3.60 -3.63
C VAL A 738 -26.98 4.57 -2.63
N SER A 739 -27.85 5.47 -3.09
CA SER A 739 -28.56 6.41 -2.22
C SER A 739 -30.01 6.00 -2.03
N LEU A 740 -30.53 6.15 -0.81
CA LEU A 740 -31.89 5.81 -0.43
C LEU A 740 -32.47 6.82 0.56
N ASP A 741 -33.79 7.02 0.47
CA ASP A 741 -34.55 7.75 1.47
C ASP A 741 -35.05 6.77 2.52
N LEU A 742 -34.78 7.06 3.80
CA LEU A 742 -35.15 6.24 4.93
C LEU A 742 -36.05 7.07 5.87
N PRO A 743 -37.39 7.00 5.71
CA PRO A 743 -38.33 7.71 6.57
C PRO A 743 -38.18 7.30 8.03
N ASP A 744 -38.69 8.13 8.94
CA ASP A 744 -38.64 7.81 10.37
C ASP A 744 -39.44 6.54 10.70
N GLY A 745 -38.88 5.68 11.56
CA GLY A 745 -39.46 4.40 11.96
C GLY A 745 -39.42 3.30 10.90
N GLN A 746 -39.08 3.61 9.65
CA GLN A 746 -39.06 2.66 8.53
C GLN A 746 -37.79 1.82 8.49
N GLU A 747 -37.91 0.68 7.81
CA GLU A 747 -36.87 -0.30 7.61
C GLU A 747 -36.71 -0.61 6.12
N LEU A 748 -35.46 -0.70 5.66
CA LEU A 748 -35.11 -1.01 4.28
C LEU A 748 -33.97 -2.02 4.23
N THR A 749 -33.97 -2.88 3.22
CA THR A 749 -32.88 -3.83 2.95
C THR A 749 -32.31 -3.58 1.57
N THR A 750 -30.99 -3.58 1.47
CA THR A 750 -30.25 -3.55 0.20
C THR A 750 -29.11 -4.58 0.26
N GLY A 751 -28.68 -5.11 -0.88
CA GLY A 751 -27.60 -6.08 -0.94
C GLY A 751 -26.51 -5.67 -1.93
N PHE A 752 -25.27 -6.05 -1.62
CA PHE A 752 -24.17 -6.12 -2.58
C PHE A 752 -23.84 -7.58 -2.87
N ARG A 753 -23.48 -7.87 -4.12
CA ARG A 753 -23.02 -9.19 -4.56
C ARG A 753 -21.64 -9.05 -5.16
N LEU A 754 -20.70 -9.84 -4.68
CA LEU A 754 -19.40 -10.06 -5.31
C LEU A 754 -19.38 -11.50 -5.83
N GLY A 755 -19.11 -11.68 -7.11
CA GLY A 755 -18.98 -13.02 -7.68
C GLY A 755 -17.96 -13.08 -8.79
N ALA A 756 -17.73 -14.28 -9.30
CA ALA A 756 -16.87 -14.50 -10.46
C ALA A 756 -17.40 -15.65 -11.32
N ALA A 757 -17.22 -15.55 -12.63
CA ALA A 757 -17.58 -16.61 -13.57
C ALA A 757 -16.68 -16.62 -14.80
N ARG A 758 -16.60 -17.77 -15.48
CA ARG A 758 -15.94 -17.89 -16.77
C ARG A 758 -16.82 -17.32 -17.89
N GLY A 759 -16.38 -16.24 -18.51
CA GLY A 759 -17.07 -15.58 -19.62
C GLY A 759 -18.29 -14.73 -19.23
N LEU A 760 -18.59 -13.75 -20.09
CA LEU A 760 -19.56 -12.68 -19.82
C LEU A 760 -20.99 -13.20 -19.61
N LYS A 761 -21.43 -14.17 -20.42
CA LYS A 761 -22.79 -14.74 -20.33
C LYS A 761 -23.06 -15.41 -18.97
N ASN A 762 -22.07 -16.12 -18.43
CA ASN A 762 -22.20 -16.77 -17.13
C ASN A 762 -22.21 -15.75 -16.00
N ALA A 763 -21.36 -14.72 -16.08
CA ALA A 763 -21.37 -13.60 -15.14
C ALA A 763 -22.75 -12.91 -15.12
N GLN A 764 -23.28 -12.55 -16.29
CA GLN A 764 -24.62 -11.95 -16.43
C GLN A 764 -25.72 -12.86 -15.87
N SER A 765 -25.64 -14.17 -16.13
CA SER A 765 -26.61 -15.14 -15.60
C SER A 765 -26.61 -15.18 -14.06
N LEU A 766 -25.42 -15.17 -13.44
CA LEU A 766 -25.30 -15.09 -11.98
C LEU A 766 -25.82 -13.76 -11.43
N ILE A 767 -25.50 -12.64 -12.09
CA ILE A 767 -25.99 -11.31 -11.69
C ILE A 767 -27.53 -11.31 -11.69
N HIS A 768 -28.17 -11.75 -12.78
CA HIS A 768 -29.63 -11.79 -12.86
C HIS A 768 -30.25 -12.73 -11.81
N ARG A 769 -29.61 -13.88 -11.56
CA ARG A 769 -30.09 -14.88 -10.59
C ARG A 769 -30.10 -14.36 -9.15
N PHE A 770 -29.07 -13.63 -8.74
CA PHE A 770 -28.89 -13.18 -7.35
C PHE A 770 -29.32 -11.73 -7.10
N ARG A 771 -29.83 -11.03 -8.11
CA ARG A 771 -30.34 -9.67 -8.00
C ARG A 771 -31.62 -9.64 -7.17
N GLY A 772 -31.76 -8.58 -6.35
CA GLY A 772 -32.92 -8.35 -5.49
C GLY A 772 -32.80 -8.97 -4.10
N VAL A 773 -33.56 -8.39 -3.17
CA VAL A 773 -33.59 -8.77 -1.75
C VAL A 773 -34.16 -10.18 -1.55
N GLU A 774 -35.17 -10.56 -2.32
CA GLU A 774 -35.80 -11.89 -2.25
C GLU A 774 -34.80 -13.00 -2.60
N SER A 775 -34.08 -12.86 -3.72
CA SER A 775 -33.04 -13.80 -4.15
C SER A 775 -31.91 -13.93 -3.11
N GLY A 776 -31.50 -12.81 -2.52
CA GLY A 776 -30.54 -12.80 -1.41
C GLY A 776 -31.06 -13.60 -0.21
N THR A 777 -32.30 -13.33 0.21
CA THR A 777 -32.93 -14.00 1.35
C THR A 777 -33.03 -15.51 1.12
N ALA A 778 -33.49 -15.93 -0.06
CA ALA A 778 -33.56 -17.33 -0.44
C ALA A 778 -32.18 -18.04 -0.41
N ALA A 779 -31.13 -17.34 -0.84
CA ALA A 779 -29.76 -17.86 -0.76
C ALA A 779 -29.29 -18.05 0.70
N LEU A 780 -29.61 -17.12 1.60
CA LEU A 780 -29.29 -17.25 3.04
C LEU A 780 -30.05 -18.42 3.69
N GLU A 781 -31.33 -18.60 3.34
CA GLU A 781 -32.10 -19.76 3.79
C GLU A 781 -31.50 -21.08 3.27
N GLY A 782 -30.99 -21.09 2.03
CA GLY A 782 -30.25 -22.22 1.47
C GLY A 782 -29.01 -22.57 2.29
N VAL A 783 -28.22 -21.56 2.69
CA VAL A 783 -27.06 -21.73 3.58
C VAL A 783 -27.48 -22.35 4.91
N ARG A 784 -28.48 -21.77 5.59
CA ARG A 784 -28.97 -22.26 6.88
C ARG A 784 -29.47 -23.70 6.78
N ARG A 785 -30.22 -24.03 5.72
CA ARG A 785 -30.74 -25.37 5.48
C ARG A 785 -29.62 -26.39 5.27
N TYR A 786 -28.61 -26.05 4.45
CA TYR A 786 -27.46 -26.91 4.21
C TYR A 786 -26.74 -27.28 5.50
N TRP A 787 -26.40 -26.27 6.32
CA TRP A 787 -25.69 -26.52 7.58
C TRP A 787 -26.54 -27.23 8.62
N THR A 788 -27.84 -26.96 8.69
CA THR A 788 -28.77 -27.71 9.57
C THR A 788 -28.92 -29.18 9.18
N GLN A 789 -28.69 -29.52 7.90
CA GLN A 789 -28.72 -30.91 7.43
C GLN A 789 -27.36 -31.61 7.60
N THR A 790 -26.26 -30.85 7.56
CA THR A 790 -24.90 -31.39 7.59
C THR A 790 -24.37 -31.60 9.01
N LEU A 791 -24.73 -30.72 9.94
CA LEU A 791 -24.34 -30.74 11.36
C LEU A 791 -25.55 -31.03 12.23
#